data_AF-A0A8H6MHP7-F1
#
_entry.id   AF-A0A8H6MHP7-F1
#
_cell.length_a   1.000
_cell.length_b   1.000
_cell.length_c   1.000
_cell.angle_alpha   90.00
_cell.angle_beta   90.00
_cell.angle_gamma   90.00
#
_symmetry.space_group_name_H-M   'P 1'
#
loop_
_entity.id
_entity.type
_entity.pdbx_description
1 polymer ?
#
loop_
_entity_poly.entity_id
_entity_poly.type
_entity_poly.pdbx_seq_one_letter_code
_entity_poly.pdbx_strand_id
1 'polypeptide(L)'
;MGPDQMYHHTIFCSVPEEVTKQILERCIAIPDDLFCDHSHSFGNYHVGDESSSVLLEVCRRWMHVGTPLLYETIVLRTKSQTLALKATLEGNPALCKYVKKIRVEESQGMAIASIMEWCQNTVTHIFIDLRPLGHAADSSNGLQKGLQFAHLNPRDAFLQFFQGTRQWYHAELDSLGIRLIQAVSTCTSLKYIYLARFPRLHDSLDHLSKIQTLVEVRLTDGWMDGDQVVKLSKDDRHFLKKFRPQDFCLKNARHNINLDLSWKTVLESGENWQTFRQTGSCKRTIAIPSPAISLDITALDVLDMHSRTSILNRIMSHLVDVKPIDGYLSPPPSDSGIWKGGHFKAISCVSQELRNISVPWLFSDITLISVTLGDFDKFLHTTGYGKYIRHMRTGAWPTVTRLYSNPDFYHVLQQCTGLLSLTDRFRQAQKWMTGLTPRELGAISRIAGGSLQRLDVPISQDTPPLPPSVDVTCIASALLGFRFLRSLNWTSGHLIKLQENTSLLLDALPCLTALTYASSNNSLLNLLSRMKLPSLEELIMPEEDRMSGYKFFLWTHRSKLRCLSLSVPPTISGLFTRWCPNLAVLTLKTRASKAFTMGDPWKPLSFNEVLENWALELVVIIHAEREREALLKKELNFLKEVSLSGFKNLKSVQFRSHEWPVDQ
;
A
#
# COMPACT_ATOMS: atom_id res chain seq x y z
N MET A 1 25.68 -14.06 32.44
CA MET A 1 26.31 -12.88 31.82
C MET A 1 27.80 -13.15 31.77
N GLY A 2 28.41 -13.08 30.58
CA GLY A 2 29.85 -13.30 30.43
C GLY A 2 30.66 -12.12 30.97
N PRO A 3 31.97 -12.30 31.26
CA PRO A 3 32.84 -11.24 31.77
C PRO A 3 32.85 -9.97 30.87
N ASP A 4 32.65 -10.11 29.55
CA ASP A 4 32.56 -8.97 28.63
C ASP A 4 31.30 -8.09 28.82
N GLN A 5 30.20 -8.65 29.34
CA GLN A 5 29.00 -7.85 29.67
C GLN A 5 29.20 -6.99 30.93
N MET A 6 30.16 -7.33 31.79
CA MET A 6 30.46 -6.57 33.01
C MET A 6 31.22 -5.27 32.73
N TYR A 7 32.08 -5.25 31.70
CA TYR A 7 32.88 -4.07 31.36
C TYR A 7 32.05 -2.93 30.73
N HIS A 8 31.01 -3.25 29.97
CA HIS A 8 30.16 -2.21 29.38
C HIS A 8 29.29 -1.48 30.42
N HIS A 9 28.85 -2.18 31.48
CA HIS A 9 28.01 -1.57 32.51
C HIS A 9 28.74 -0.51 33.34
N THR A 10 30.06 -0.64 33.55
CA THR A 10 30.85 0.32 34.34
C THR A 10 31.10 1.63 33.62
N ILE A 11 31.28 1.60 32.30
CA ILE A 11 31.55 2.81 31.50
C ILE A 11 30.36 3.77 31.55
N PHE A 12 29.14 3.27 31.32
CA PHE A 12 27.94 4.13 31.31
C PHE A 12 27.53 4.64 32.69
N CYS A 13 27.87 3.93 33.77
CA CYS A 13 27.62 4.42 35.13
C CYS A 13 28.49 5.62 35.51
N SER A 14 29.65 5.79 34.86
CA SER A 14 30.58 6.90 35.14
C SER A 14 30.21 8.21 34.43
N VAL A 15 29.26 8.19 33.51
CA VAL A 15 28.84 9.38 32.75
C VAL A 15 28.05 10.33 33.67
N PRO A 16 28.41 11.63 33.73
CA PRO A 16 27.63 12.63 34.47
C PRO A 16 26.18 12.73 33.98
N GLU A 17 25.27 13.18 34.86
CA GLU A 17 23.84 13.25 34.53
C GLU A 17 23.54 14.28 33.45
N GLU A 18 24.29 15.37 33.39
CA GLU A 18 24.15 16.41 32.38
C GLU A 18 24.49 15.88 31.00
N VAL A 19 25.54 15.06 30.90
CA VAL A 19 25.96 14.43 29.64
C VAL A 19 24.96 13.35 29.24
N THR A 20 24.50 12.55 30.21
CA THR A 20 23.46 11.54 30.00
C THR A 20 22.17 12.19 29.50
N LYS A 21 21.78 13.32 30.08
CA LYS A 21 20.61 14.10 29.67
C LYS A 21 20.76 14.60 28.23
N GLN A 22 21.89 15.18 27.86
CA GLN A 22 22.13 15.65 26.49
C GLN A 22 22.09 14.52 25.45
N ILE A 23 22.62 13.34 25.80
CA ILE A 23 22.54 12.15 24.94
C ILE A 23 21.07 11.72 24.80
N LEU A 24 20.37 11.54 25.91
CA LEU A 24 18.98 11.09 25.92
C LEU A 24 18.03 12.08 25.26
N GLU A 25 18.25 13.39 25.40
CA GLU A 25 17.46 14.42 24.72
C GLU A 25 17.51 14.25 23.21
N ARG A 26 18.68 13.98 22.63
CA ARG A 26 18.83 13.75 21.18
C ARG A 26 18.19 12.45 20.71
N CYS A 27 18.05 11.48 21.61
CA CYS A 27 17.55 10.14 21.30
C CYS A 27 16.08 9.90 21.67
N ILE A 28 15.48 10.73 22.52
CA ILE A 28 14.12 10.52 23.04
C ILE A 28 13.25 11.75 22.88
N ALA A 29 13.80 12.96 23.02
CA ALA A 29 12.99 14.17 22.97
C ALA A 29 12.47 14.41 21.55
N ILE A 30 11.21 14.81 21.47
CA ILE A 30 10.56 15.17 20.22
C ILE A 30 10.82 16.66 19.96
N PRO A 31 11.47 17.02 18.84
CA PRO A 31 11.68 18.42 18.46
C PRO A 31 10.36 19.20 18.31
N ASP A 32 10.36 20.49 18.65
CA ASP A 32 9.16 21.35 18.63
C ASP A 32 8.57 21.50 17.22
N ASP A 33 9.42 21.68 16.23
CA ASP A 33 9.05 21.76 14.82
C ASP A 33 8.34 20.49 14.38
N LEU A 34 8.85 19.32 14.79
CA LEU A 34 8.22 18.05 14.52
C LEU A 34 6.91 17.86 15.29
N PHE A 35 6.86 18.21 16.58
CA PHE A 35 5.63 18.18 17.38
C PHE A 35 4.51 18.99 16.72
N CYS A 36 4.86 20.14 16.15
CA CYS A 36 3.93 21.04 15.47
C CYS A 36 3.70 20.71 13.98
N ASP A 37 4.43 19.74 13.43
CA ASP A 37 4.32 19.40 12.01
C ASP A 37 2.98 18.71 11.71
N HIS A 38 2.22 19.35 10.83
CA HIS A 38 0.88 18.98 10.40
C HIS A 38 0.89 18.26 9.04
N SER A 39 2.04 18.23 8.35
CA SER A 39 2.22 17.61 7.04
C SER A 39 2.43 16.09 7.12
N HIS A 40 2.88 15.62 8.29
CA HIS A 40 3.20 14.22 8.54
C HIS A 40 2.46 13.70 9.77
N SER A 41 1.83 12.53 9.64
CA SER A 41 1.46 11.77 10.84
C SER A 41 2.74 11.35 11.55
N PHE A 42 2.74 11.45 12.88
CA PHE A 42 3.88 11.00 13.69
C PHE A 42 4.24 9.53 13.46
N GLY A 43 3.36 8.73 12.84
CA GLY A 43 3.67 7.34 12.51
C GLY A 43 4.82 7.13 11.54
N ASN A 44 5.24 8.15 10.79
CA ASN A 44 6.42 8.07 9.93
C ASN A 44 7.71 8.52 10.62
N TYR A 45 7.61 9.04 11.85
CA TYR A 45 8.78 9.46 12.60
C TYR A 45 9.38 8.27 13.34
N HIS A 46 10.57 7.87 12.90
CA HIS A 46 11.37 6.84 13.53
C HIS A 46 12.55 7.50 14.24
N VAL A 47 12.54 7.48 15.57
CA VAL A 47 13.72 7.83 16.37
C VAL A 47 14.63 6.61 16.42
N GLY A 48 15.22 6.28 15.27
CA GLY A 48 15.97 5.03 15.08
C GLY A 48 15.08 3.79 14.90
N ASP A 49 15.74 2.66 14.67
CA ASP A 49 15.07 1.35 14.46
C ASP A 49 14.59 0.71 15.78
N GLU A 50 15.04 1.22 16.93
CA GLU A 50 14.76 0.66 18.25
C GLU A 50 13.75 1.49 19.06
N SER A 51 13.06 0.83 19.99
CA SER A 51 12.16 1.50 20.94
C SER A 51 12.95 2.39 21.90
N SER A 52 12.46 3.61 22.17
CA SER A 52 13.08 4.51 23.16
C SER A 52 13.15 3.90 24.58
N SER A 53 12.35 2.87 24.87
CA SER A 53 12.43 2.11 26.12
C SER A 53 13.77 1.40 26.32
N VAL A 54 14.41 0.94 25.24
CA VAL A 54 15.70 0.22 25.30
C VAL A 54 16.79 1.10 25.90
N LEU A 55 16.74 2.41 25.63
CA LEU A 55 17.67 3.38 26.19
C LEU A 55 17.50 3.52 27.71
N LEU A 56 16.29 3.34 28.24
CA LEU A 56 16.04 3.43 29.68
C LEU A 56 16.46 2.16 30.44
N GLU A 57 16.68 1.05 29.74
CA GLU A 57 17.09 -0.23 30.31
C GLU A 57 18.61 -0.34 30.52
N VAL A 58 19.40 0.64 30.05
CA VAL A 58 20.87 0.64 30.16
C VAL A 58 21.33 0.59 31.61
N CYS A 59 20.87 1.51 32.45
CA CYS A 59 21.10 1.51 33.89
C CYS A 59 20.09 2.40 34.64
N ARG A 60 20.03 2.28 35.97
CA ARG A 60 19.10 3.08 36.82
C ARG A 60 19.25 4.59 36.64
N ARG A 61 20.46 5.08 36.39
CA ARG A 61 20.71 6.52 36.16
C ARG A 61 20.09 6.96 34.83
N TRP A 62 20.26 6.19 33.76
CA TRP A 62 19.62 6.48 32.47
C TRP A 62 18.10 6.43 32.57
N MET A 63 17.54 5.45 33.28
CA MET A 63 16.12 5.41 33.58
C MET A 63 15.66 6.67 34.33
N HIS A 64 16.39 7.09 35.35
CA HIS A 64 16.05 8.28 36.16
C HIS A 64 16.09 9.58 35.35
N VAL A 65 17.15 9.79 34.56
CA VAL A 65 17.33 10.99 33.73
C VAL A 65 16.39 10.98 32.52
N GLY A 66 16.15 9.81 31.92
CA GLY A 66 15.36 9.66 30.71
C GLY A 66 13.86 9.60 30.93
N THR A 67 13.37 9.18 32.10
CA THR A 67 11.92 9.12 32.39
C THR A 67 11.24 10.49 32.24
N PRO A 68 11.76 11.60 32.81
CA PRO A 68 11.20 12.93 32.55
C PRO A 68 11.14 13.30 31.07
N LEU A 69 12.19 12.98 30.30
CA LEU A 69 12.28 13.28 28.87
C LEU A 69 11.28 12.46 28.05
N LEU A 70 11.12 11.18 28.38
CA LEU A 70 10.18 10.28 27.71
C LEU A 70 8.73 10.73 27.87
N TYR A 71 8.36 11.20 29.07
CA TYR A 71 6.99 11.66 29.35
C TYR A 71 6.75 13.14 29.03
N GLU A 72 7.79 13.91 28.69
CA GLU A 72 7.66 15.34 28.39
C GLU A 72 6.68 15.60 27.25
N THR A 73 6.79 14.81 26.18
CA THR A 73 5.95 14.91 24.98
C THR A 73 5.24 13.59 24.73
N ILE A 74 3.92 13.60 24.88
CA ILE A 74 3.07 12.43 24.64
C ILE A 74 2.40 12.58 23.28
N VAL A 75 2.51 11.54 22.45
CA VAL A 75 1.84 11.44 21.15
C VAL A 75 0.91 10.25 21.16
N LEU A 76 -0.39 10.52 21.13
CA LEU A 76 -1.46 9.52 21.20
C LEU A 76 -2.08 9.34 19.82
N ARG A 77 -1.73 8.24 19.17
CA ARG A 77 -2.20 7.91 17.81
C ARG A 77 -3.27 6.82 17.80
N THR A 78 -3.27 5.96 18.82
CA THR A 78 -4.20 4.84 18.88
C THR A 78 -4.89 4.75 20.24
N LYS A 79 -6.07 4.12 20.23
CA LYS A 79 -6.87 3.91 21.44
C LYS A 79 -6.12 3.05 22.45
N SER A 80 -5.38 2.04 21.97
CA SER A 80 -4.55 1.18 22.81
C SER A 80 -3.41 1.95 23.48
N GLN A 81 -2.73 2.86 22.77
CA GLN A 81 -1.72 3.74 23.37
C GLN A 81 -2.32 4.63 24.45
N THR A 82 -3.48 5.22 24.17
CA THR A 82 -4.17 6.09 25.13
C THR A 82 -4.60 5.34 26.39
N LEU A 83 -5.14 4.13 26.25
CA LEU A 83 -5.51 3.28 27.39
C LEU A 83 -4.30 2.81 28.19
N ALA A 84 -3.21 2.43 27.52
CA ALA A 84 -1.96 2.04 28.17
C ALA A 84 -1.35 3.20 28.96
N LEU A 85 -1.32 4.40 28.38
CA LEU A 85 -0.85 5.59 29.08
C LEU A 85 -1.75 5.92 30.27
N LYS A 86 -3.08 5.87 30.10
CA LYS A 86 -4.02 6.06 31.21
C LYS A 86 -3.70 5.09 32.36
N ALA A 87 -3.60 3.79 32.09
CA ALA A 87 -3.28 2.80 33.12
C ALA A 87 -1.93 3.07 33.79
N THR A 88 -0.94 3.55 33.03
CA THR A 88 0.38 3.90 33.54
C THR A 88 0.35 5.11 34.48
N LEU A 89 -0.35 6.17 34.10
CA LEU A 89 -0.50 7.38 34.93
C LEU A 89 -1.38 7.11 36.16
N GLU A 90 -2.35 6.21 36.04
CA GLU A 90 -3.19 5.76 37.15
C GLU A 90 -2.38 4.98 38.20
N GLY A 91 -1.49 4.09 37.74
CA GLY A 91 -0.59 3.34 38.61
C GLY A 91 0.59 4.17 39.15
N ASN A 92 0.96 5.25 38.46
CA ASN A 92 2.05 6.14 38.87
C ASN A 92 1.74 7.63 38.58
N PRO A 93 0.92 8.28 39.44
CA PRO A 93 0.52 9.67 39.23
C PRO A 93 1.68 10.67 39.26
N ALA A 94 2.84 10.30 39.83
CA ALA A 94 4.01 11.16 39.86
C ALA A 94 4.58 11.44 38.46
N LEU A 95 4.24 10.62 37.46
CA LEU A 95 4.64 10.83 36.07
C LEU A 95 3.90 12.00 35.40
N CYS A 96 2.69 12.34 35.85
CA CYS A 96 1.90 13.43 35.29
C CYS A 96 2.65 14.77 35.33
N LYS A 97 3.51 14.98 36.33
CA LYS A 97 4.28 16.24 36.47
C LYS A 97 5.28 16.49 35.32
N TYR A 98 5.69 15.42 34.64
CA TYR A 98 6.63 15.48 33.53
C TYR A 98 5.93 15.82 32.21
N VAL A 99 4.62 15.57 32.09
CA VAL A 99 3.86 15.81 30.87
C VAL A 99 3.73 17.31 30.59
N LYS A 100 4.41 17.79 29.55
CA LYS A 100 4.38 19.19 29.10
C LYS A 100 3.64 19.38 27.79
N LYS A 101 3.68 18.40 26.89
CA LYS A 101 3.09 18.48 25.55
C LYS A 101 2.23 17.26 25.29
N ILE A 102 1.00 17.48 24.84
CA ILE A 102 0.08 16.42 24.46
C ILE A 102 -0.31 16.61 23.00
N ARG A 103 0.04 15.63 22.16
CA ARG A 103 -0.45 15.52 20.78
C ARG A 103 -1.44 14.37 20.71
N VAL A 104 -2.66 14.67 20.28
CA VAL A 104 -3.71 13.68 20.04
C VAL A 104 -3.99 13.64 18.54
N GLU A 105 -3.65 12.52 17.92
CA GLU A 105 -4.11 12.21 16.57
C GLU A 105 -5.39 11.39 16.71
N GLU A 106 -6.48 11.80 16.06
CA GLU A 106 -7.80 11.13 16.07
C GLU A 106 -8.56 11.20 17.41
N SER A 107 -9.80 10.70 17.45
CA SER A 107 -10.60 10.63 18.68
C SER A 107 -10.21 9.41 19.51
N GLN A 108 -9.64 9.64 20.69
CA GLN A 108 -9.13 8.56 21.56
C GLN A 108 -10.09 8.14 22.68
N GLY A 109 -11.39 8.40 22.49
CA GLY A 109 -12.44 8.10 23.47
C GLY A 109 -12.28 8.82 24.81
N MET A 110 -12.90 8.32 25.88
CA MET A 110 -12.90 8.98 27.20
C MET A 110 -11.57 8.94 27.94
N ALA A 111 -10.63 8.07 27.54
CA ALA A 111 -9.35 7.93 28.21
C ALA A 111 -8.49 9.21 28.12
N ILE A 112 -8.62 9.96 27.02
CA ILE A 112 -7.92 11.24 26.87
C ILE A 112 -8.37 12.29 27.90
N ALA A 113 -9.65 12.27 28.29
CA ALA A 113 -10.16 13.17 29.31
C ALA A 113 -9.42 12.93 30.63
N SER A 114 -9.33 11.67 31.08
CA SER A 114 -8.61 11.33 32.31
C SER A 114 -7.14 11.74 32.28
N ILE A 115 -6.46 11.55 31.15
CA ILE A 115 -5.05 11.96 31.00
C ILE A 115 -4.92 13.48 31.11
N MET A 116 -5.77 14.23 30.41
CA MET A 116 -5.77 15.70 30.47
C MET A 116 -6.12 16.21 31.88
N GLU A 117 -7.05 15.58 32.57
CA GLU A 117 -7.41 15.89 33.96
C GLU A 117 -6.21 15.74 34.90
N TRP A 118 -5.48 14.63 34.80
CA TRP A 118 -4.33 14.37 35.66
C TRP A 118 -3.12 15.26 35.33
N CYS A 119 -2.97 15.67 34.07
CA CYS A 119 -1.85 16.49 33.60
C CYS A 119 -2.17 17.99 33.51
N GLN A 120 -3.36 18.41 33.95
CA GLN A 120 -3.89 19.76 33.70
C GLN A 120 -2.96 20.90 34.16
N ASN A 121 -2.19 20.70 35.23
CA ASN A 121 -1.30 21.72 35.80
C ASN A 121 0.07 21.82 35.10
N THR A 122 0.43 20.88 34.23
CA THR A 122 1.78 20.81 33.63
C THR A 122 1.78 20.92 32.12
N VAL A 123 0.65 20.64 31.47
CA VAL A 123 0.50 20.75 30.02
C VAL A 123 0.59 22.22 29.61
N THR A 124 1.58 22.51 28.77
CA THR A 124 1.85 23.82 28.19
C THR A 124 1.53 23.87 26.70
N HIS A 125 1.58 22.73 26.01
CA HIS A 125 1.30 22.64 24.58
C HIS A 125 0.28 21.53 24.30
N ILE A 126 -0.72 21.84 23.48
CA ILE A 126 -1.69 20.85 23.00
C ILE A 126 -1.72 20.89 21.48
N PHE A 127 -1.63 19.71 20.88
CA PHE A 127 -1.84 19.49 19.45
C PHE A 127 -2.99 18.50 19.28
N ILE A 128 -4.00 18.86 18.50
CA ILE A 128 -5.16 18.03 18.21
C ILE A 128 -5.30 17.95 16.69
N ASP A 129 -5.09 16.76 16.14
CA ASP A 129 -5.34 16.46 14.72
C ASP A 129 -6.56 15.55 14.60
N LEU A 130 -7.67 16.12 14.15
CA LEU A 130 -8.91 15.42 13.93
C LEU A 130 -8.98 14.93 12.50
N ARG A 131 -8.58 13.67 12.31
CA ARG A 131 -8.86 12.90 11.10
C ARG A 131 -10.17 12.12 11.26
N PRO A 132 -11.14 12.28 10.33
CA PRO A 132 -12.36 11.48 10.35
C PRO A 132 -12.03 10.03 9.99
N LEU A 133 -11.84 9.17 11.00
CA LEU A 133 -11.77 7.73 10.79
C LEU A 133 -13.18 7.20 10.56
N GLY A 134 -13.42 6.67 9.36
CA GLY A 134 -14.77 6.40 8.89
C GLY A 134 -15.52 5.24 9.54
N HIS A 135 -15.07 4.72 10.69
CA HIS A 135 -15.63 3.49 11.26
C HIS A 135 -15.79 3.44 12.79
N ALA A 136 -15.42 4.48 13.55
CA ALA A 136 -15.62 4.45 15.00
C ALA A 136 -16.50 5.62 15.47
N ALA A 137 -17.70 5.29 15.95
CA ALA A 137 -18.55 6.17 16.76
C ALA A 137 -17.93 6.47 18.15
N ASP A 138 -16.60 6.36 18.29
CA ASP A 138 -15.90 6.76 19.51
C ASP A 138 -15.97 8.28 19.58
N SER A 139 -16.94 8.73 20.38
CA SER A 139 -17.35 10.10 20.49
C SER A 139 -16.17 11.01 20.83
N SER A 140 -16.11 12.14 20.17
CA SER A 140 -15.25 13.28 20.50
C SER A 140 -15.47 13.85 21.91
N ASN A 141 -16.44 13.31 22.66
CA ASN A 141 -16.76 13.64 24.04
C ASN A 141 -15.54 13.62 24.97
N GLY A 142 -14.59 12.70 24.76
CA GLY A 142 -13.38 12.64 25.58
C GLY A 142 -12.49 13.87 25.42
N LEU A 143 -12.26 14.31 24.17
CA LEU A 143 -11.51 15.53 23.89
C LEU A 143 -12.24 16.77 24.40
N GLN A 144 -13.56 16.84 24.15
CA GLN A 144 -14.38 17.94 24.62
C GLN A 144 -14.34 18.05 26.15
N LYS A 145 -14.52 16.94 26.87
CA LYS A 145 -14.45 16.91 28.34
C LYS A 145 -13.03 17.27 28.82
N GLY A 146 -12.01 16.73 28.16
CA GLY A 146 -10.60 17.01 28.45
C GLY A 146 -10.27 18.50 28.41
N LEU A 147 -10.72 19.20 27.36
CA LEU A 147 -10.45 20.64 27.22
C LEU A 147 -11.32 21.52 28.12
N GLN A 148 -12.37 20.97 28.73
CA GLN A 148 -13.25 21.71 29.65
C GLN A 148 -12.74 21.69 31.09
N PHE A 149 -11.66 20.96 31.41
CA PHE A 149 -11.09 20.97 32.75
C PHE A 149 -10.55 22.37 33.08
N ALA A 150 -11.05 22.96 34.17
CA ALA A 150 -10.81 24.36 34.52
C ALA A 150 -9.33 24.74 34.70
N HIS A 151 -8.48 23.75 34.98
CA HIS A 151 -7.04 23.98 35.19
C HIS A 151 -6.19 23.65 33.97
N LEU A 152 -6.75 23.06 32.90
CA LEU A 152 -6.00 22.82 31.69
C LEU A 152 -5.77 24.17 31.00
N ASN A 153 -4.53 24.65 31.06
CA ASN A 153 -4.22 26.02 30.65
C ASN A 153 -2.99 26.08 29.73
N PRO A 154 -3.06 25.46 28.53
CA PRO A 154 -1.97 25.48 27.57
C PRO A 154 -1.63 26.92 27.17
N ARG A 155 -0.35 27.15 26.94
CA ARG A 155 0.18 28.36 26.32
C ARG A 155 0.01 28.33 24.81
N ASP A 156 0.12 27.14 24.21
CA ASP A 156 0.15 26.93 22.77
C ASP A 156 -0.86 25.83 22.40
N ALA A 157 -1.75 26.13 21.45
CA ALA A 157 -2.74 25.19 20.95
C ALA A 157 -2.70 25.07 19.43
N PHE A 158 -2.52 23.85 18.93
CA PHE A 158 -2.52 23.53 17.50
C PHE A 158 -3.75 22.66 17.21
N LEU A 159 -4.71 23.18 16.46
CA LEU A 159 -5.93 22.46 16.08
C LEU A 159 -5.95 22.26 14.56
N GLN A 160 -5.85 21.01 14.14
CA GLN A 160 -5.87 20.60 12.75
C GLN A 160 -7.12 19.76 12.46
N PHE A 161 -7.82 20.09 11.38
CA PHE A 161 -9.01 19.38 10.94
C PHE A 161 -8.76 18.81 9.55
N PHE A 162 -8.83 17.50 9.41
CA PHE A 162 -8.69 16.90 8.08
C PHE A 162 -10.05 16.88 7.37
N GLN A 163 -10.21 17.73 6.35
CA GLN A 163 -11.34 17.65 5.44
C GLN A 163 -11.15 16.44 4.52
N GLY A 164 -11.71 15.30 4.92
CA GLY A 164 -11.89 14.17 4.00
C GLY A 164 -12.82 14.54 2.85
N THR A 165 -12.74 13.83 1.72
CA THR A 165 -13.51 14.13 0.49
C THR A 165 -15.02 13.86 0.60
N ARG A 166 -15.55 13.55 1.78
CA ARG A 166 -16.94 13.10 1.97
C ARG A 166 -17.76 14.17 2.68
N GLN A 167 -18.77 14.68 1.98
CA GLN A 167 -19.60 15.82 2.41
C GLN A 167 -20.31 15.64 3.76
N TRP A 168 -20.68 14.41 4.15
CA TRP A 168 -21.43 14.18 5.39
C TRP A 168 -20.61 14.29 6.68
N TYR A 169 -19.27 14.25 6.60
CA TYR A 169 -18.41 14.47 7.78
C TYR A 169 -18.34 15.93 8.21
N HIS A 170 -18.71 16.88 7.35
CA HIS A 170 -18.52 18.29 7.64
C HIS A 170 -19.37 18.74 8.83
N ALA A 171 -20.66 18.42 8.91
CA ALA A 171 -21.51 18.95 9.99
C ALA A 171 -21.06 18.55 11.40
N GLU A 172 -20.67 17.30 11.62
CA GLU A 172 -20.21 16.84 12.93
C GLU A 172 -18.83 17.41 13.27
N LEU A 173 -17.90 17.42 12.31
CA LEU A 173 -16.58 18.02 12.47
C LEU A 173 -16.65 19.54 12.70
N ASP A 174 -17.55 20.25 12.01
CA ASP A 174 -17.83 21.67 12.23
C ASP A 174 -18.28 21.89 13.68
N SER A 175 -19.26 21.09 14.14
CA SER A 175 -19.78 21.19 15.49
C SER A 175 -18.69 20.90 16.54
N LEU A 176 -17.84 19.91 16.27
CA LEU A 176 -16.73 19.55 17.15
C LEU A 176 -15.68 20.66 17.16
N GLY A 177 -15.31 21.18 15.99
CA GLY A 177 -14.35 22.27 15.88
C GLY A 177 -14.79 23.47 16.71
N ILE A 178 -16.05 23.89 16.56
CA ILE A 178 -16.62 24.99 17.35
C ILE A 178 -16.50 24.70 18.85
N ARG A 179 -16.86 23.49 19.30
CA ARG A 179 -16.75 23.08 20.71
C ARG A 179 -15.30 23.05 21.20
N LEU A 180 -14.34 22.64 20.38
CA LEU A 180 -12.92 22.66 20.72
C LEU A 180 -12.41 24.11 20.86
N ILE A 181 -12.77 25.01 19.95
CA ILE A 181 -12.41 26.42 20.05
C ILE A 181 -13.05 27.05 21.28
N GLN A 182 -14.32 26.75 21.57
CA GLN A 182 -14.98 27.19 22.80
C GLN A 182 -14.23 26.72 24.04
N ALA A 183 -13.82 25.45 24.09
CA ALA A 183 -13.08 24.91 25.21
C ALA A 183 -11.69 25.57 25.35
N VAL A 184 -10.93 25.70 24.26
CA VAL A 184 -9.63 26.39 24.25
C VAL A 184 -9.76 27.88 24.60
N SER A 185 -10.91 28.51 24.33
CA SER A 185 -11.14 29.91 24.70
C SER A 185 -11.28 30.18 26.19
N THR A 186 -11.43 29.13 27.01
CA THR A 186 -11.41 29.25 28.48
C THR A 186 -9.98 29.30 29.04
N CYS A 187 -8.97 28.96 28.22
CA CYS A 187 -7.57 28.93 28.63
C CYS A 187 -7.05 30.37 28.80
N THR A 188 -6.74 30.75 30.04
CA THR A 188 -6.27 32.10 30.39
C THR A 188 -4.80 32.36 30.01
N SER A 189 -4.00 31.33 29.79
CA SER A 189 -2.58 31.42 29.42
C SER A 189 -2.31 31.27 27.92
N LEU A 190 -3.35 31.05 27.12
CA LEU A 190 -3.21 30.78 25.70
C LEU A 190 -2.66 32.01 24.95
N LYS A 191 -1.46 31.88 24.39
CA LYS A 191 -0.78 32.93 23.63
C LYS A 191 -0.83 32.69 22.14
N TYR A 192 -0.77 31.44 21.70
CA TYR A 192 -0.70 31.09 20.29
C TYR A 192 -1.75 30.03 19.96
N ILE A 193 -2.51 30.27 18.90
CA ILE A 193 -3.42 29.27 18.35
C ILE A 193 -3.17 29.09 16.85
N TYR A 194 -3.01 27.84 16.44
CA TYR A 194 -2.85 27.46 15.04
C TYR A 194 -4.08 26.68 14.61
N LEU A 195 -4.77 27.16 13.57
CA LEU A 195 -5.98 26.55 13.02
C LEU A 195 -5.72 26.16 11.57
N ALA A 196 -5.63 24.87 11.31
CA ALA A 196 -5.48 24.34 9.96
C ALA A 196 -6.78 23.74 9.45
N ARG A 197 -7.16 24.11 8.22
CA ARG A 197 -8.29 23.52 7.46
C ARG A 197 -9.63 23.56 8.20
N PHE A 198 -9.82 24.59 9.01
CA PHE A 198 -10.97 24.72 9.91
C PHE A 198 -12.23 25.17 9.15
N PRO A 199 -13.29 24.35 9.10
CA PRO A 199 -14.53 24.73 8.43
C PRO A 199 -15.30 25.78 9.26
N ARG A 200 -15.89 26.77 8.58
CA ARG A 200 -16.71 27.84 9.21
C ARG A 200 -16.00 28.64 10.30
N LEU A 201 -14.70 28.90 10.13
CA LEU A 201 -13.88 29.68 11.06
C LEU A 201 -14.56 30.91 11.67
N HIS A 202 -15.37 31.64 10.88
CA HIS A 202 -16.07 32.85 11.30
C HIS A 202 -16.84 32.73 12.63
N ASP A 203 -17.63 31.66 12.81
CA ASP A 203 -18.43 31.43 14.02
C ASP A 203 -17.57 31.26 15.28
N SER A 204 -16.31 30.87 15.08
CA SER A 204 -15.37 30.55 16.16
C SER A 204 -14.45 31.72 16.53
N LEU A 205 -14.28 32.71 15.64
CA LEU A 205 -13.40 33.86 15.89
C LEU A 205 -13.90 34.75 17.05
N ASP A 206 -15.22 34.81 17.25
CA ASP A 206 -15.82 35.54 18.38
C ASP A 206 -15.37 34.98 19.74
N HIS A 207 -15.19 33.66 19.83
CA HIS A 207 -14.67 33.01 21.04
C HIS A 207 -13.21 33.35 21.27
N LEU A 208 -12.37 33.31 20.22
CA LEU A 208 -10.94 33.64 20.31
C LEU A 208 -10.70 35.10 20.66
N SER A 209 -11.56 36.01 20.19
CA SER A 209 -11.45 37.45 20.49
C SER A 209 -11.56 37.78 21.98
N LYS A 210 -12.12 36.87 22.79
CA LYS A 210 -12.29 37.04 24.25
C LYS A 210 -11.02 36.70 25.03
N ILE A 211 -10.05 36.01 24.41
CA ILE A 211 -8.84 35.56 25.08
C ILE A 211 -7.86 36.73 25.20
N GLN A 212 -7.70 37.26 26.41
CA GLN A 212 -6.90 38.46 26.62
C GLN A 212 -5.39 38.27 26.41
N THR A 213 -4.91 37.03 26.51
CA THR A 213 -3.50 36.66 26.39
C THR A 213 -3.09 36.24 24.99
N LEU A 214 -4.05 36.10 24.07
CA LEU A 214 -3.80 35.67 22.69
C LEU A 214 -2.98 36.73 21.93
N VAL A 215 -1.82 36.30 21.43
CA VAL A 215 -0.83 37.09 20.71
C VAL A 215 -0.95 36.85 19.20
N GLU A 216 -1.16 35.60 18.80
CA GLU A 216 -1.09 35.21 17.39
C GLU A 216 -2.12 34.12 17.07
N VAL A 217 -2.83 34.32 15.96
CA VAL A 217 -3.71 33.32 15.35
C VAL A 217 -3.13 33.01 13.97
N ARG A 218 -2.68 31.78 13.78
CA ARG A 218 -2.23 31.29 12.47
C ARG A 218 -3.34 30.50 11.81
N LEU A 219 -3.67 30.88 10.59
CA LEU A 219 -4.68 30.23 9.77
C LEU A 219 -3.99 29.65 8.56
N THR A 220 -4.10 28.35 8.36
CA THR A 220 -3.56 27.69 7.17
C THR A 220 -4.69 27.03 6.41
N ASP A 221 -5.00 27.58 5.25
CA ASP A 221 -5.92 26.95 4.32
C ASP A 221 -5.16 25.87 3.58
N GLY A 222 -5.44 24.60 3.90
CA GLY A 222 -4.67 23.46 3.39
C GLY A 222 -4.80 23.20 1.89
N TRP A 223 -5.48 24.09 1.17
CA TRP A 223 -5.68 24.08 -0.29
C TRP A 223 -4.86 25.15 -1.02
N MET A 224 -4.22 26.09 -0.30
CA MET A 224 -3.46 27.19 -0.88
C MET A 224 -2.02 27.17 -0.33
N ASP A 225 -1.02 27.28 -1.21
CA ASP A 225 0.37 27.49 -0.80
C ASP A 225 0.53 28.89 -0.19
N GLY A 226 0.40 28.99 1.13
CA GLY A 226 0.63 30.20 1.88
C GLY A 226 0.01 30.19 3.27
N ASP A 227 0.86 30.08 4.29
CA ASP A 227 0.44 30.31 5.68
C ASP A 227 0.06 31.77 5.87
N GLN A 228 -1.14 32.04 6.39
CA GLN A 228 -1.51 33.38 6.82
C GLN A 228 -1.35 33.51 8.32
N VAL A 229 -0.42 34.38 8.71
CA VAL A 229 -0.16 34.72 10.09
C VAL A 229 -0.89 36.02 10.42
N VAL A 230 -1.95 35.93 11.23
CA VAL A 230 -2.61 37.12 11.79
C VAL A 230 -1.99 37.37 13.16
N LYS A 231 -1.01 38.28 13.21
CA LYS A 231 -0.51 38.82 14.48
C LYS A 231 -1.55 39.78 15.04
N LEU A 232 -1.96 39.57 16.28
CA LEU A 232 -2.95 40.41 16.94
C LEU A 232 -2.22 41.42 17.81
N SER A 233 -2.18 42.70 17.41
CA SER A 233 -1.94 43.77 18.38
C SER A 233 -3.16 43.93 19.30
N LYS A 234 -3.02 44.67 20.41
CA LYS A 234 -4.16 44.96 21.30
C LYS A 234 -5.32 45.63 20.56
N ASP A 235 -5.01 46.45 19.54
CA ASP A 235 -6.01 47.19 18.75
C ASP A 235 -6.64 46.32 17.65
N ASP A 236 -5.94 45.28 17.18
CA ASP A 236 -6.41 44.37 16.13
C ASP A 236 -7.45 43.36 16.59
N ARG A 237 -7.80 43.30 17.88
CA ARG A 237 -8.82 42.33 18.36
C ARG A 237 -10.22 42.62 17.83
N HIS A 238 -10.50 43.87 17.47
CA HIS A 238 -11.71 44.22 16.74
C HIS A 238 -11.71 43.69 15.30
N PHE A 239 -10.53 43.41 14.72
CA PHE A 239 -10.37 42.84 13.39
C PHE A 239 -10.92 41.41 13.34
N LEU A 240 -10.70 40.59 14.37
CA LEU A 240 -11.26 39.23 14.45
C LEU A 240 -12.79 39.20 14.35
N LYS A 241 -13.48 40.22 14.90
CA LYS A 241 -14.95 40.34 14.82
C LYS A 241 -15.44 40.83 13.44
N LYS A 242 -14.59 41.52 12.69
CA LYS A 242 -14.91 42.05 11.36
C LYS A 242 -14.44 41.15 10.22
N PHE A 243 -13.68 40.11 10.55
CA PHE A 243 -13.06 39.21 9.60
C PHE A 243 -14.11 38.40 8.83
N ARG A 244 -14.24 38.65 7.52
CA ARG A 244 -15.16 37.90 6.65
C ARG A 244 -14.36 36.91 5.79
N PRO A 245 -14.80 35.64 5.66
CA PRO A 245 -14.15 34.67 4.78
C PRO A 245 -14.04 35.15 3.31
N GLN A 246 -14.96 36.01 2.88
CA GLN A 246 -14.99 36.59 1.53
C GLN A 246 -13.77 37.50 1.23
N ASP A 247 -13.12 38.04 2.26
CA ASP A 247 -11.91 38.86 2.12
C ASP A 247 -10.69 38.03 1.63
N PHE A 248 -10.77 36.68 1.69
CA PHE A 248 -9.77 35.77 1.12
C PHE A 248 -9.94 35.51 -0.37
N CYS A 249 -11.18 35.31 -0.85
CA CYS A 249 -11.42 34.98 -2.25
C CYS A 249 -11.03 36.12 -3.21
N LEU A 250 -11.06 37.37 -2.75
CA LEU A 250 -10.89 38.54 -3.61
C LEU A 250 -9.43 38.97 -3.85
N LYS A 251 -8.47 38.57 -2.99
CA LYS A 251 -7.08 39.05 -3.12
C LYS A 251 -6.19 38.23 -4.08
N ASN A 252 -6.51 36.95 -4.31
CA ASN A 252 -5.72 36.08 -5.20
C ASN A 252 -6.46 35.64 -6.48
N ALA A 253 -7.74 36.02 -6.66
CA ALA A 253 -8.53 35.69 -7.86
C ALA A 253 -8.47 36.75 -8.98
N ARG A 254 -7.45 37.62 -9.01
CA ARG A 254 -7.13 38.37 -10.23
C ARG A 254 -6.18 37.49 -11.04
N HIS A 255 -6.75 36.57 -11.82
CA HIS A 255 -6.33 36.11 -13.15
C HIS A 255 -7.19 34.88 -13.49
N ASN A 256 -8.01 35.02 -14.53
CA ASN A 256 -8.79 34.01 -15.26
C ASN A 256 -10.26 33.74 -14.88
N ILE A 257 -11.10 34.20 -15.83
CA ILE A 257 -12.36 33.64 -16.36
C ILE A 257 -13.66 34.08 -15.67
N ASN A 258 -14.28 35.08 -16.30
CA ASN A 258 -15.74 35.25 -16.40
C ASN A 258 -16.40 33.94 -16.81
N LEU A 259 -17.34 33.45 -16.01
CA LEU A 259 -18.49 32.70 -16.49
C LEU A 259 -19.63 32.87 -15.48
N ASP A 260 -20.47 33.83 -15.80
CA ASP A 260 -21.83 34.00 -15.32
C ASP A 260 -22.66 32.78 -15.77
N LEU A 261 -23.49 32.21 -14.88
CA LEU A 261 -24.73 31.49 -15.21
C LEU A 261 -25.45 31.05 -13.93
N SER A 262 -26.67 31.57 -13.80
CA SER A 262 -27.66 31.36 -12.74
C SER A 262 -28.13 29.91 -12.59
N TRP A 263 -28.15 29.40 -11.35
CA TRP A 263 -28.88 28.17 -10.98
C TRP A 263 -29.93 28.45 -9.91
N LYS A 264 -31.04 29.09 -10.32
CA LYS A 264 -32.18 29.36 -9.44
C LYS A 264 -33.51 28.99 -10.10
N THR A 265 -33.66 27.75 -10.58
CA THR A 265 -34.99 27.21 -10.99
C THR A 265 -35.07 25.67 -11.15
N VAL A 266 -34.57 24.81 -10.23
CA VAL A 266 -34.85 23.35 -10.30
C VAL A 266 -34.97 22.65 -8.92
N LEU A 267 -35.46 23.32 -7.88
CA LEU A 267 -35.73 22.66 -6.58
C LEU A 267 -37.06 23.09 -5.95
N GLU A 268 -38.10 23.21 -6.78
CA GLU A 268 -39.48 23.32 -6.32
C GLU A 268 -40.36 22.40 -7.17
N SER A 269 -40.42 21.11 -6.81
CA SER A 269 -41.55 20.19 -6.98
C SER A 269 -41.07 18.76 -6.78
N GLY A 270 -41.55 18.10 -5.73
CA GLY A 270 -41.20 16.72 -5.44
C GLY A 270 -41.71 16.25 -4.09
N GLU A 271 -42.98 16.53 -3.80
CA GLU A 271 -43.72 15.85 -2.74
C GLU A 271 -44.01 14.39 -3.12
N ASN A 272 -44.22 13.60 -2.06
CA ASN A 272 -44.80 12.25 -2.01
C ASN A 272 -43.85 11.08 -2.26
N TRP A 273 -43.42 10.42 -1.18
CA TRP A 273 -43.50 8.96 -0.99
C TRP A 273 -43.29 8.63 0.50
N GLN A 274 -44.38 8.55 1.28
CA GLN A 274 -44.45 7.82 2.55
C GLN A 274 -45.78 7.10 2.67
N THR A 275 -45.79 5.76 2.61
CA THR A 275 -46.55 4.87 3.54
C THR A 275 -46.28 3.40 3.22
N PHE A 276 -45.72 2.66 4.18
CA PHE A 276 -46.16 1.33 4.67
C PHE A 276 -45.05 0.66 5.49
N ARG A 277 -45.11 0.78 6.83
CA ARG A 277 -44.46 -0.16 7.78
C ARG A 277 -45.17 -0.12 9.14
N GLN A 278 -46.14 -1.01 9.31
CA GLN A 278 -46.47 -1.74 10.54
C GLN A 278 -47.12 -3.05 10.03
N THR A 279 -46.92 -4.26 10.55
CA THR A 279 -46.73 -4.79 11.90
C THR A 279 -46.07 -6.19 11.79
N GLY A 280 -45.51 -6.73 12.89
CA GLY A 280 -45.17 -8.15 12.94
C GLY A 280 -44.15 -8.56 14.00
N SER A 281 -44.59 -8.58 15.26
CA SER A 281 -43.85 -9.19 16.38
C SER A 281 -43.98 -10.72 16.32
N CYS A 282 -42.88 -11.47 16.49
CA CYS A 282 -42.90 -12.69 17.30
C CYS A 282 -41.47 -13.13 17.66
N LYS A 283 -41.10 -13.01 18.94
CA LYS A 283 -39.98 -13.73 19.53
C LYS A 283 -40.52 -15.07 20.06
N ARG A 284 -39.99 -16.19 19.56
CA ARG A 284 -39.99 -17.47 20.29
C ARG A 284 -38.61 -18.09 20.16
N THR A 285 -37.91 -18.15 21.28
CA THR A 285 -36.68 -18.92 21.46
C THR A 285 -37.10 -20.35 21.82
N ILE A 286 -36.78 -21.32 20.99
CA ILE A 286 -36.85 -22.76 21.34
C ILE A 286 -35.41 -23.23 21.48
N ALA A 287 -35.06 -23.72 22.67
CA ALA A 287 -33.78 -24.37 22.91
C ALA A 287 -33.80 -25.78 22.31
N ILE A 288 -32.81 -26.10 21.47
CA ILE A 288 -32.54 -27.46 20.98
C ILE A 288 -31.17 -27.87 21.57
N PRO A 289 -31.02 -29.06 22.17
CA PRO A 289 -29.73 -29.56 22.60
C PRO A 289 -28.92 -30.04 21.39
N SER A 290 -27.68 -29.57 21.27
CA SER A 290 -26.78 -29.95 20.16
C SER A 290 -26.04 -31.25 20.48
N PRO A 291 -26.08 -32.30 19.64
CA PRO A 291 -25.11 -33.38 19.68
C PRO A 291 -23.82 -32.95 18.99
N ALA A 292 -22.67 -33.17 19.62
CA ALA A 292 -21.37 -32.94 19.00
C ALA A 292 -21.15 -33.95 17.86
N ILE A 293 -21.28 -33.49 16.61
CA ILE A 293 -20.89 -34.25 15.42
C ILE A 293 -19.40 -33.97 15.18
N SER A 294 -18.56 -34.99 15.37
CA SER A 294 -17.14 -34.95 14.97
C SER A 294 -17.05 -35.26 13.47
N LEU A 295 -16.67 -34.27 12.66
CA LEU A 295 -16.41 -34.46 11.23
C LEU A 295 -14.91 -34.72 11.02
N ASP A 296 -14.54 -35.93 10.59
CA ASP A 296 -13.16 -36.23 10.18
C ASP A 296 -12.93 -35.73 8.75
N ILE A 297 -12.16 -34.64 8.62
CA ILE A 297 -11.84 -34.01 7.33
C ILE A 297 -10.44 -34.35 6.82
N THR A 298 -9.70 -35.23 7.49
CA THR A 298 -8.39 -35.70 7.01
C THR A 298 -8.51 -36.41 5.65
N ALA A 299 -9.67 -37.02 5.37
CA ALA A 299 -10.00 -37.61 4.07
C ALA A 299 -10.07 -36.60 2.91
N LEU A 300 -10.16 -35.28 3.19
CA LEU A 300 -10.17 -34.25 2.14
C LEU A 300 -8.77 -33.97 1.57
N ASP A 301 -7.70 -34.32 2.30
CA ASP A 301 -6.33 -34.06 1.88
C ASP A 301 -5.88 -34.92 0.70
N VAL A 302 -6.63 -35.97 0.37
CA VAL A 302 -6.37 -36.88 -0.77
C VAL A 302 -7.14 -36.49 -2.04
N LEU A 303 -8.10 -35.56 -1.94
CA LEU A 303 -8.95 -35.14 -3.07
C LEU A 303 -8.28 -34.06 -3.92
N ASP A 304 -8.66 -33.88 -5.18
CA ASP A 304 -8.22 -32.74 -5.99
C ASP A 304 -8.89 -31.41 -5.54
N MET A 305 -8.33 -30.27 -5.94
CA MET A 305 -8.80 -28.95 -5.49
C MET A 305 -10.27 -28.66 -5.85
N HIS A 306 -10.75 -29.17 -6.99
CA HIS A 306 -12.13 -28.99 -7.42
C HIS A 306 -13.09 -29.76 -6.52
N SER A 307 -12.78 -31.04 -6.26
CA SER A 307 -13.54 -31.90 -5.35
C SER A 307 -13.57 -31.34 -3.92
N ARG A 308 -12.45 -30.83 -3.41
CA ARG A 308 -12.39 -30.16 -2.10
C ARG A 308 -13.27 -28.91 -2.04
N THR A 309 -13.20 -28.06 -3.06
CA THR A 309 -13.99 -26.81 -3.13
C THR A 309 -15.49 -27.10 -3.20
N SER A 310 -15.88 -28.12 -3.96
CA SER A 310 -17.28 -28.58 -4.07
C SER A 310 -17.83 -29.08 -2.73
N ILE A 311 -17.06 -29.89 -2.01
CA ILE A 311 -17.44 -30.41 -0.68
C ILE A 311 -17.54 -29.26 0.33
N LEU A 312 -16.58 -28.34 0.35
CA LEU A 312 -16.65 -27.16 1.23
C LEU A 312 -17.84 -26.27 0.91
N ASN A 313 -18.15 -26.05 -0.37
CA ASN A 313 -19.34 -25.27 -0.74
C ASN A 313 -20.63 -25.92 -0.21
N ARG A 314 -20.71 -27.26 -0.23
CA ARG A 314 -21.85 -28.00 0.36
C ARG A 314 -21.88 -27.89 1.88
N ILE A 315 -20.73 -27.98 2.55
CA ILE A 315 -20.64 -27.80 4.01
C ILE A 315 -21.09 -26.37 4.38
N MET A 316 -20.61 -25.38 3.63
CA MET A 316 -20.87 -23.96 3.86
C MET A 316 -22.34 -23.59 3.56
N SER A 317 -22.94 -24.16 2.51
CA SER A 317 -24.36 -23.97 2.22
C SER A 317 -25.24 -24.57 3.32
N HIS A 318 -24.82 -25.69 3.92
CA HIS A 318 -25.57 -26.31 5.01
C HIS A 318 -25.40 -25.60 6.36
N LEU A 319 -24.21 -25.05 6.67
CA LEU A 319 -23.93 -24.48 7.99
C LEU A 319 -24.28 -22.99 8.11
N VAL A 320 -24.20 -22.20 7.03
CA VAL A 320 -24.26 -20.73 7.10
C VAL A 320 -25.23 -20.10 6.09
N ASP A 321 -26.05 -20.92 5.40
CA ASP A 321 -27.04 -20.48 4.41
C ASP A 321 -26.44 -19.58 3.30
N VAL A 322 -25.18 -19.86 2.93
CA VAL A 322 -24.47 -19.15 1.86
C VAL A 322 -24.83 -19.81 0.53
N LYS A 323 -25.43 -19.02 -0.39
CA LYS A 323 -25.76 -19.51 -1.73
C LYS A 323 -24.49 -20.01 -2.47
N PRO A 324 -24.57 -21.13 -3.19
CA PRO A 324 -23.50 -21.58 -4.08
C PRO A 324 -23.07 -20.49 -5.07
N ILE A 325 -21.86 -20.62 -5.63
CA ILE A 325 -21.34 -19.73 -6.67
C ILE A 325 -22.09 -19.99 -7.98
N ASP A 326 -23.34 -19.55 -8.08
CA ASP A 326 -24.12 -19.62 -9.31
C ASP A 326 -23.99 -18.29 -10.06
N GLY A 327 -23.50 -18.36 -11.30
CA GLY A 327 -23.34 -17.18 -12.15
C GLY A 327 -22.39 -17.31 -13.34
N TYR A 328 -21.70 -18.45 -13.52
CA TYR A 328 -20.89 -18.69 -14.72
C TYR A 328 -21.53 -19.81 -15.56
N LEU A 329 -21.93 -19.48 -16.79
CA LEU A 329 -22.43 -20.43 -17.79
C LEU A 329 -21.35 -21.38 -18.35
N SER A 330 -20.16 -21.42 -17.74
CA SER A 330 -19.08 -22.36 -18.05
C SER A 330 -18.17 -22.51 -16.81
N PRO A 331 -17.65 -23.71 -16.50
CA PRO A 331 -16.76 -23.91 -15.35
C PRO A 331 -15.51 -23.03 -15.51
N PRO A 332 -15.07 -22.31 -14.46
CA PRO A 332 -13.80 -21.59 -14.50
C PRO A 332 -12.64 -22.58 -14.72
N PRO A 333 -11.55 -22.18 -15.40
CA PRO A 333 -10.38 -23.03 -15.58
C PRO A 333 -9.84 -23.51 -14.21
N SER A 334 -9.42 -24.77 -14.17
CA SER A 334 -9.42 -25.73 -13.06
C SER A 334 -8.67 -25.39 -11.75
N ASP A 335 -7.97 -24.27 -11.64
CA ASP A 335 -6.92 -24.12 -10.61
C ASP A 335 -7.07 -22.90 -9.68
N SER A 336 -8.24 -22.26 -9.59
CA SER A 336 -8.41 -21.11 -8.66
C SER A 336 -9.74 -21.10 -7.92
N GLY A 337 -9.66 -21.12 -6.58
CA GLY A 337 -10.78 -20.84 -5.69
C GLY A 337 -11.12 -19.35 -5.73
N ILE A 338 -12.34 -19.02 -6.16
CA ILE A 338 -12.84 -17.64 -6.19
C ILE A 338 -13.61 -17.40 -4.89
N TRP A 339 -13.11 -16.47 -4.06
CA TRP A 339 -13.72 -16.16 -2.76
C TRP A 339 -14.29 -14.73 -2.75
N LYS A 340 -15.59 -14.61 -2.43
CA LYS A 340 -16.31 -13.33 -2.24
C LYS A 340 -16.34 -12.99 -0.74
N GLY A 341 -16.62 -11.73 -0.39
CA GLY A 341 -16.66 -11.27 1.01
C GLY A 341 -17.56 -12.12 1.94
N GLY A 342 -18.72 -12.57 1.44
CA GLY A 342 -19.61 -13.46 2.18
C GLY A 342 -18.99 -14.82 2.53
N HIS A 343 -18.06 -15.32 1.72
CA HIS A 343 -17.38 -16.59 1.99
C HIS A 343 -16.39 -16.46 3.14
N PHE A 344 -15.63 -15.37 3.24
CA PHE A 344 -14.68 -15.18 4.35
C PHE A 344 -15.38 -15.08 5.70
N LYS A 345 -16.53 -14.41 5.75
CA LYS A 345 -17.36 -14.36 6.96
C LYS A 345 -17.84 -15.75 7.37
N ALA A 346 -18.30 -16.55 6.41
CA ALA A 346 -18.75 -17.91 6.68
C ALA A 346 -17.60 -18.86 7.04
N ILE A 347 -16.41 -18.76 6.41
CA ILE A 347 -15.23 -19.55 6.77
C ILE A 347 -14.74 -19.13 8.15
N SER A 348 -14.78 -17.84 8.49
CA SER A 348 -14.46 -17.36 9.82
C SER A 348 -15.38 -17.96 10.88
N CYS A 349 -16.70 -18.00 10.61
CA CYS A 349 -17.67 -18.62 11.51
C CYS A 349 -17.41 -20.13 11.64
N VAL A 350 -17.24 -20.84 10.52
CA VAL A 350 -16.98 -22.28 10.51
C VAL A 350 -15.65 -22.61 11.20
N SER A 351 -14.60 -21.80 11.01
CA SER A 351 -13.30 -21.98 11.67
C SER A 351 -13.36 -21.69 13.17
N GLN A 352 -14.23 -20.78 13.62
CA GLN A 352 -14.46 -20.51 15.05
C GLN A 352 -15.25 -21.65 15.72
N GLU A 353 -16.19 -22.28 14.99
CA GLU A 353 -16.97 -23.42 15.48
C GLU A 353 -16.15 -24.73 15.46
N LEU A 354 -15.31 -24.95 14.43
CA LEU A 354 -14.46 -26.13 14.28
C LEU A 354 -13.13 -26.03 15.05
N ARG A 355 -13.13 -25.41 16.24
CA ARG A 355 -11.92 -25.17 17.06
C ARG A 355 -10.96 -26.36 16.96
N ASN A 356 -9.77 -26.13 16.40
CA ASN A 356 -8.63 -27.05 16.20
C ASN A 356 -8.37 -27.62 14.79
N ILE A 357 -9.16 -27.30 13.76
CA ILE A 357 -8.84 -27.81 12.41
C ILE A 357 -8.11 -26.77 11.55
N SER A 358 -6.82 -27.02 11.31
CA SER A 358 -6.02 -26.24 10.37
C SER A 358 -6.33 -26.69 8.94
N VAL A 359 -6.70 -25.77 8.04
CA VAL A 359 -6.91 -26.09 6.61
C VAL A 359 -5.98 -25.26 5.71
N PRO A 360 -4.64 -25.41 5.81
CA PRO A 360 -3.69 -24.52 5.12
C PRO A 360 -3.82 -24.51 3.59
N TRP A 361 -4.24 -25.63 3.01
CA TRP A 361 -4.39 -25.79 1.56
C TRP A 361 -5.56 -24.97 1.00
N LEU A 362 -6.54 -24.58 1.82
CA LEU A 362 -7.65 -23.73 1.37
C LEU A 362 -7.19 -22.33 0.93
N PHE A 363 -6.00 -21.94 1.40
CA PHE A 363 -5.50 -20.57 1.36
C PHE A 363 -4.28 -20.40 0.46
N SER A 364 -3.81 -21.45 -0.22
CA SER A 364 -2.66 -21.34 -1.12
C SER A 364 -2.94 -20.42 -2.31
N ASP A 365 -4.19 -20.38 -2.79
CA ASP A 365 -4.60 -19.62 -3.96
C ASP A 365 -5.85 -18.78 -3.68
N ILE A 366 -5.65 -17.55 -3.20
CA ILE A 366 -6.76 -16.63 -2.91
C ILE A 366 -6.89 -15.61 -4.04
N THR A 367 -7.98 -15.75 -4.81
CA THR A 367 -8.42 -14.67 -5.69
C THR A 367 -9.46 -13.82 -4.95
N LEU A 368 -9.10 -12.59 -4.59
CA LEU A 368 -9.97 -11.62 -3.95
C LEU A 368 -10.77 -10.89 -5.03
N ILE A 369 -12.07 -11.19 -5.11
CA ILE A 369 -13.02 -10.49 -5.97
C ILE A 369 -14.04 -9.78 -5.08
N SER A 370 -14.03 -8.44 -5.09
CA SER A 370 -15.03 -7.63 -4.39
C SER A 370 -15.14 -7.95 -2.89
N VAL A 371 -14.01 -7.92 -2.18
CA VAL A 371 -13.95 -8.14 -0.73
C VAL A 371 -13.71 -6.81 -0.02
N THR A 372 -14.55 -6.49 0.95
CA THR A 372 -14.35 -5.41 1.92
C THR A 372 -13.16 -5.75 2.80
N LEU A 373 -12.16 -4.87 2.84
CA LEU A 373 -10.87 -5.12 3.51
C LEU A 373 -11.00 -5.49 4.99
N GLY A 374 -11.97 -4.90 5.70
CA GLY A 374 -12.23 -5.23 7.10
C GLY A 374 -12.68 -6.68 7.33
N ASP A 375 -13.39 -7.30 6.38
CA ASP A 375 -13.81 -8.70 6.52
C ASP A 375 -12.64 -9.66 6.27
N PHE A 376 -11.74 -9.31 5.36
CA PHE A 376 -10.56 -10.11 5.06
C PHE A 376 -9.51 -10.03 6.18
N ASP A 377 -9.29 -8.84 6.74
CA ASP A 377 -8.37 -8.68 7.86
C ASP A 377 -8.87 -9.39 9.12
N LYS A 378 -10.14 -9.16 9.50
CA LYS A 378 -10.75 -9.87 10.63
C LYS A 378 -10.61 -11.38 10.48
N PHE A 379 -10.78 -11.89 9.25
CA PHE A 379 -10.57 -13.31 8.95
C PHE A 379 -9.11 -13.75 9.18
N LEU A 380 -8.12 -13.02 8.65
CA LEU A 380 -6.71 -13.37 8.79
C LEU A 380 -6.22 -13.26 10.24
N HIS A 381 -6.65 -12.25 10.99
CA HIS A 381 -6.33 -12.10 12.40
C HIS A 381 -6.96 -13.22 13.24
N THR A 382 -8.18 -13.64 12.91
CA THR A 382 -8.87 -14.71 13.66
C THR A 382 -8.22 -16.06 13.42
N THR A 383 -7.56 -16.26 12.28
CA THR A 383 -7.14 -17.60 11.83
C THR A 383 -5.64 -17.83 11.72
N GLY A 384 -4.82 -16.78 11.62
CA GLY A 384 -3.37 -16.90 11.45
C GLY A 384 -2.94 -17.50 10.10
N TYR A 385 -3.84 -17.55 9.11
CA TYR A 385 -3.58 -18.20 7.81
C TYR A 385 -2.80 -17.33 6.80
N GLY A 386 -2.45 -16.08 7.13
CA GLY A 386 -1.75 -15.16 6.22
C GLY A 386 -0.47 -15.76 5.62
N LYS A 387 0.30 -16.50 6.42
CA LYS A 387 1.53 -17.20 5.98
C LYS A 387 1.32 -18.27 4.90
N TYR A 388 0.09 -18.77 4.72
CA TYR A 388 -0.23 -19.77 3.69
C TYR A 388 -0.74 -19.16 2.40
N ILE A 389 -0.95 -17.84 2.36
CA ILE A 389 -1.33 -17.13 1.15
C ILE A 389 -0.15 -17.17 0.20
N ARG A 390 -0.19 -18.12 -0.75
CA ARG A 390 0.82 -18.18 -1.80
C ARG A 390 0.46 -17.18 -2.87
N HIS A 391 -0.76 -17.14 -3.35
CA HIS A 391 -1.14 -16.26 -4.45
C HIS A 391 -2.27 -15.30 -4.04
N MET A 392 -2.06 -14.00 -4.26
CA MET A 392 -3.10 -12.98 -4.14
C MET A 392 -3.37 -12.34 -5.50
N ARG A 393 -4.62 -12.44 -5.97
CA ARG A 393 -5.12 -11.81 -7.21
C ARG A 393 -6.28 -10.88 -6.89
N THR A 394 -6.33 -9.72 -7.54
CA THR A 394 -7.29 -8.67 -7.19
C THR A 394 -8.11 -8.23 -8.40
N GLY A 395 -9.43 -8.44 -8.36
CA GLY A 395 -10.31 -8.27 -9.54
C GLY A 395 -11.04 -6.93 -9.70
N ALA A 396 -10.73 -5.92 -8.87
CA ALA A 396 -11.14 -4.52 -9.01
C ALA A 396 -10.72 -3.76 -7.73
N TRP A 397 -9.68 -2.92 -7.79
CA TRP A 397 -9.23 -2.13 -6.64
C TRP A 397 -9.61 -0.66 -6.78
N PRO A 398 -10.27 -0.04 -5.78
CA PRO A 398 -10.20 1.39 -5.60
C PRO A 398 -8.80 1.72 -5.05
N THR A 399 -7.88 2.09 -5.95
CA THR A 399 -6.50 2.62 -5.75
C THR A 399 -5.69 1.95 -4.64
N VAL A 400 -4.58 1.30 -4.98
CA VAL A 400 -3.62 0.67 -4.04
C VAL A 400 -3.26 1.63 -2.88
N THR A 401 -3.27 2.94 -3.15
CA THR A 401 -3.19 4.07 -2.20
C THR A 401 -4.11 3.94 -0.96
N ARG A 402 -5.35 3.47 -1.11
CA ARG A 402 -6.30 3.28 0.00
C ARG A 402 -5.93 2.12 0.91
N LEU A 403 -5.23 1.12 0.38
CA LEU A 403 -4.77 -0.02 1.17
C LEU A 403 -3.54 0.29 1.99
N TYR A 404 -2.63 1.13 1.48
CA TYR A 404 -1.49 1.62 2.29
C TYR A 404 -1.90 2.52 3.43
N SER A 405 -3.05 3.18 3.30
CA SER A 405 -3.59 4.01 4.38
C SER A 405 -4.30 3.18 5.45
N ASN A 406 -4.45 1.86 5.24
CA ASN A 406 -5.04 0.95 6.19
C ASN A 406 -3.94 0.16 6.93
N PRO A 407 -3.71 0.41 8.23
CA PRO A 407 -2.73 -0.33 9.04
C PRO A 407 -2.96 -1.85 9.00
N ASP A 408 -4.21 -2.27 8.87
CA ASP A 408 -4.63 -3.67 8.91
C ASP A 408 -4.10 -4.44 7.68
N PHE A 409 -4.04 -3.79 6.52
CA PHE A 409 -3.54 -4.43 5.29
C PHE A 409 -2.01 -4.63 5.30
N TYR A 410 -1.30 -3.87 6.13
CA TYR A 410 0.15 -3.94 6.26
C TYR A 410 0.61 -5.33 6.73
N HIS A 411 -0.07 -5.87 7.75
CA HIS A 411 0.24 -7.19 8.30
C HIS A 411 0.00 -8.32 7.30
N VAL A 412 -1.04 -8.20 6.48
CA VAL A 412 -1.35 -9.19 5.44
C VAL A 412 -0.22 -9.26 4.42
N LEU A 413 0.22 -8.11 3.91
CA LEU A 413 1.31 -8.04 2.93
C LEU A 413 2.64 -8.55 3.51
N GLN A 414 2.94 -8.29 4.78
CA GLN A 414 4.14 -8.84 5.44
C GLN A 414 4.15 -10.37 5.46
N GLN A 415 2.99 -11.01 5.55
CA GLN A 415 2.90 -12.47 5.61
C GLN A 415 2.82 -13.15 4.24
N CYS A 416 2.58 -12.41 3.17
CA CYS A 416 2.62 -12.93 1.81
C CYS A 416 4.05 -13.34 1.44
N THR A 417 4.29 -14.64 1.24
CA THR A 417 5.62 -15.19 0.88
C THR A 417 5.74 -15.66 -0.58
N GLY A 418 4.63 -15.72 -1.31
CA GLY A 418 4.59 -16.31 -2.66
C GLY A 418 4.55 -15.27 -3.79
N LEU A 419 3.36 -15.06 -4.33
CA LEU A 419 2.99 -14.34 -5.54
C LEU A 419 1.99 -13.24 -5.20
N LEU A 420 2.39 -12.00 -5.48
CA LEU A 420 1.50 -10.86 -5.55
C LEU A 420 1.26 -10.55 -7.02
N SER A 421 0.09 -10.94 -7.51
CA SER A 421 -0.33 -10.71 -8.89
C SER A 421 -1.37 -9.59 -8.91
N LEU A 422 -0.97 -8.38 -9.28
CA LEU A 422 -1.86 -7.21 -9.32
C LEU A 422 -2.55 -7.04 -10.68
N THR A 423 -2.52 -8.07 -11.53
CA THR A 423 -3.22 -8.08 -12.81
C THR A 423 -4.72 -8.25 -12.63
N ASP A 424 -5.50 -7.31 -13.18
CA ASP A 424 -6.94 -7.46 -13.34
C ASP A 424 -7.24 -8.29 -14.61
N ARG A 425 -8.21 -9.23 -14.54
CA ARG A 425 -8.57 -10.13 -15.65
C ARG A 425 -9.59 -9.54 -16.63
N PHE A 426 -10.11 -8.33 -16.40
CA PHE A 426 -11.11 -7.74 -17.28
C PHE A 426 -10.52 -7.18 -18.59
N ARG A 427 -10.27 -8.08 -19.55
CA ARG A 427 -9.86 -7.77 -20.94
C ARG A 427 -10.83 -6.83 -21.70
N GLN A 428 -12.04 -6.59 -21.21
CA GLN A 428 -13.04 -5.74 -21.88
C GLN A 428 -13.09 -4.28 -21.37
N ALA A 429 -12.45 -3.96 -20.24
CA ALA A 429 -12.43 -2.59 -19.70
C ALA A 429 -11.06 -1.93 -19.91
N GLN A 430 -10.57 -1.90 -21.14
CA GLN A 430 -9.28 -1.27 -21.51
C GLN A 430 -9.22 0.25 -21.30
N LYS A 431 -10.29 0.89 -20.79
CA LYS A 431 -10.46 2.35 -20.82
C LYS A 431 -10.25 3.07 -19.49
N TRP A 432 -10.03 2.36 -18.37
CA TRP A 432 -9.92 2.97 -17.03
C TRP A 432 -9.03 2.18 -16.06
N MET A 433 -7.86 1.70 -16.49
CA MET A 433 -6.93 1.02 -15.59
C MET A 433 -6.00 2.05 -14.95
N THR A 434 -5.99 2.14 -13.62
CA THR A 434 -4.93 2.84 -12.87
C THR A 434 -3.93 1.78 -12.44
N GLY A 435 -2.73 1.79 -13.02
CA GLY A 435 -1.72 0.81 -12.64
C GLY A 435 -0.95 1.27 -11.42
N LEU A 436 -0.01 0.44 -10.97
CA LEU A 436 0.82 0.77 -9.82
C LEU A 436 1.63 2.04 -10.07
N THR A 437 1.46 3.02 -9.19
CA THR A 437 2.35 4.18 -9.14
C THR A 437 3.70 3.78 -8.51
N PRO A 438 4.80 4.51 -8.81
CA PRO A 438 6.10 4.28 -8.17
C PRO A 438 6.07 4.30 -6.64
N ARG A 439 5.24 5.18 -6.07
CA ARG A 439 5.08 5.30 -4.62
C ARG A 439 4.45 4.04 -4.02
N GLU A 440 3.47 3.48 -4.71
CA GLU A 440 2.81 2.25 -4.31
C GLU A 440 3.78 1.07 -4.42
N LEU A 441 4.55 0.98 -5.51
CA LEU A 441 5.61 -0.03 -5.65
C LEU A 441 6.64 0.06 -4.50
N GLY A 442 7.06 1.27 -4.12
CA GLY A 442 7.96 1.52 -2.99
C GLY A 442 7.35 1.13 -1.63
N ALA A 443 6.03 1.21 -1.48
CA ALA A 443 5.36 0.70 -0.30
C ALA A 443 5.31 -0.83 -0.30
N ILE A 444 4.96 -1.51 -1.40
CA ILE A 444 5.03 -2.99 -1.48
C ILE A 444 6.43 -3.48 -1.13
N SER A 445 7.43 -2.83 -1.68
CA SER A 445 8.84 -3.16 -1.42
C SER A 445 9.22 -3.11 0.05
N ARG A 446 8.82 -2.04 0.76
CA ARG A 446 9.10 -1.91 2.20
C ARG A 446 8.36 -2.94 3.04
N ILE A 447 7.15 -3.32 2.64
CA ILE A 447 6.27 -4.19 3.43
C ILE A 447 6.58 -5.66 3.19
N ALA A 448 6.67 -6.05 1.92
CA ALA A 448 6.74 -7.43 1.48
C ALA A 448 8.04 -7.76 0.74
N GLY A 449 8.93 -6.80 0.50
CA GLY A 449 10.15 -7.05 -0.28
C GLY A 449 11.09 -8.09 0.34
N GLY A 450 11.02 -8.27 1.66
CA GLY A 450 11.76 -9.28 2.41
C GLY A 450 11.18 -10.71 2.31
N SER A 451 10.01 -10.91 1.71
CA SER A 451 9.34 -12.21 1.63
C SER A 451 8.81 -12.55 0.24
N LEU A 452 8.53 -11.54 -0.59
CA LEU A 452 7.86 -11.69 -1.86
C LEU A 452 8.76 -12.35 -2.91
N GLN A 453 8.31 -13.47 -3.47
CA GLN A 453 9.05 -14.22 -4.49
C GLN A 453 8.60 -13.93 -5.91
N ARG A 454 7.34 -13.55 -6.13
CA ARG A 454 6.81 -13.25 -7.45
C ARG A 454 5.96 -11.99 -7.44
N LEU A 455 6.16 -11.12 -8.41
CA LEU A 455 5.47 -9.84 -8.53
C LEU A 455 5.04 -9.62 -9.97
N ASP A 456 3.74 -9.45 -10.19
CA ASP A 456 3.18 -8.97 -11.46
C ASP A 456 2.76 -7.50 -11.34
N VAL A 457 3.45 -6.62 -12.07
CA VAL A 457 3.29 -5.16 -12.04
C VAL A 457 2.68 -4.66 -13.36
N PRO A 458 1.36 -4.45 -13.41
CA PRO A 458 0.75 -3.62 -14.45
C PRO A 458 0.83 -2.13 -14.08
N ILE A 459 1.52 -1.33 -14.90
CA ILE A 459 1.56 0.14 -14.79
C ILE A 459 0.72 0.73 -15.93
N SER A 460 -0.37 1.41 -15.58
CA SER A 460 -1.40 1.90 -16.49
C SER A 460 -1.58 3.43 -16.43
N GLN A 461 -2.17 3.97 -17.50
CA GLN A 461 -2.12 5.35 -17.97
C GLN A 461 -3.21 6.30 -17.45
N ASP A 462 -4.31 5.83 -16.85
CA ASP A 462 -5.53 6.64 -16.76
C ASP A 462 -5.59 7.65 -15.60
N THR A 463 -4.46 7.99 -14.98
CA THR A 463 -4.41 9.17 -14.10
C THR A 463 -4.23 10.43 -14.95
N PRO A 464 -4.97 11.54 -14.65
CA PRO A 464 -4.84 12.82 -15.35
C PRO A 464 -3.37 13.25 -15.40
N PRO A 465 -2.94 14.01 -16.43
CA PRO A 465 -1.55 14.15 -16.83
C PRO A 465 -0.66 14.42 -15.62
N LEU A 466 -0.04 13.36 -15.09
CA LEU A 466 0.99 13.50 -14.09
C LEU A 466 2.12 14.33 -14.69
N PRO A 467 2.89 15.05 -13.87
CA PRO A 467 4.08 15.73 -14.34
C PRO A 467 4.93 14.78 -15.21
N PRO A 468 5.50 15.26 -16.34
CA PRO A 468 6.05 14.45 -17.45
C PRO A 468 7.30 13.63 -17.12
N SER A 469 7.57 13.35 -15.84
CA SER A 469 8.65 12.50 -15.37
C SER A 469 8.20 11.75 -14.12
N VAL A 470 7.92 10.46 -14.28
CA VAL A 470 7.95 9.52 -13.16
C VAL A 470 9.37 9.51 -12.60
N ASP A 471 9.50 9.81 -11.32
CA ASP A 471 10.78 9.82 -10.63
C ASP A 471 11.36 8.41 -10.54
N VAL A 472 12.47 8.20 -11.24
CA VAL A 472 13.18 6.92 -11.32
C VAL A 472 13.75 6.53 -9.98
N THR A 473 14.09 7.50 -9.14
CA THR A 473 14.61 7.23 -7.80
C THR A 473 13.57 6.49 -6.95
N CYS A 474 12.27 6.76 -7.15
CA CYS A 474 11.19 6.04 -6.48
C CYS A 474 11.13 4.57 -6.94
N ILE A 475 11.17 4.28 -8.24
CA ILE A 475 11.18 2.89 -8.74
C ILE A 475 12.46 2.18 -8.29
N ALA A 476 13.60 2.84 -8.41
CA ALA A 476 14.89 2.34 -7.99
C ALA A 476 14.91 1.92 -6.50
N SER A 477 14.47 2.82 -5.62
CA SER A 477 14.36 2.54 -4.18
C SER A 477 13.39 1.39 -3.90
N ALA A 478 12.31 1.29 -4.66
CA ALA A 478 11.38 0.17 -4.56
C ALA A 478 12.04 -1.16 -4.98
N LEU A 479 12.84 -1.19 -6.05
CA LEU A 479 13.52 -2.42 -6.47
C LEU A 479 14.56 -2.91 -5.45
N LEU A 480 15.13 -2.01 -4.63
CA LEU A 480 16.12 -2.38 -3.61
C LEU A 480 15.54 -3.20 -2.45
N GLY A 481 14.27 -3.02 -2.09
CA GLY A 481 13.66 -3.78 -1.00
C GLY A 481 13.28 -5.22 -1.38
N PHE A 482 13.16 -5.54 -2.67
CA PHE A 482 12.78 -6.87 -3.17
C PHE A 482 13.95 -7.86 -3.19
N ARG A 483 14.45 -8.26 -2.02
CA ARG A 483 15.64 -9.11 -1.88
C ARG A 483 15.40 -10.57 -2.27
N PHE A 484 14.17 -11.06 -2.13
CA PHE A 484 13.80 -12.46 -2.39
C PHE A 484 12.98 -12.66 -3.66
N LEU A 485 12.81 -11.61 -4.46
CA LEU A 485 12.02 -11.66 -5.67
C LEU A 485 12.71 -12.52 -6.72
N ARG A 486 12.06 -13.62 -7.11
CA ARG A 486 12.49 -14.59 -8.12
C ARG A 486 11.86 -14.37 -9.48
N SER A 487 10.60 -13.93 -9.51
CA SER A 487 9.87 -13.66 -10.75
C SER A 487 9.35 -12.24 -10.76
N LEU A 488 9.69 -11.48 -11.80
CA LEU A 488 9.15 -10.15 -12.05
C LEU A 488 8.46 -10.16 -13.40
N ASN A 489 7.17 -9.83 -13.42
CA ASN A 489 6.44 -9.57 -14.65
C ASN A 489 6.09 -8.09 -14.68
N TRP A 490 6.66 -7.38 -15.62
CA TRP A 490 6.53 -5.94 -15.73
C TRP A 490 5.82 -5.57 -17.01
N THR A 491 4.72 -4.82 -16.88
CA THR A 491 4.03 -4.26 -18.03
C THR A 491 3.85 -2.75 -17.84
N SER A 492 4.36 -1.95 -18.79
CA SER A 492 4.25 -0.49 -18.70
C SER A 492 4.12 0.21 -20.03
N GLY A 493 3.29 1.26 -20.10
CA GLY A 493 3.12 2.08 -21.30
C GLY A 493 3.99 3.34 -21.37
N HIS A 494 4.84 3.62 -20.38
CA HIS A 494 5.46 4.94 -20.18
C HIS A 494 6.98 4.99 -20.30
N LEU A 495 7.49 6.19 -20.61
CA LEU A 495 8.90 6.52 -20.57
C LEU A 495 9.33 6.85 -19.14
N ILE A 496 10.29 6.10 -18.62
CA ILE A 496 10.88 6.30 -17.30
C ILE A 496 12.19 7.07 -17.53
N LYS A 497 12.23 8.37 -17.21
CA LYS A 497 13.43 9.20 -17.48
C LYS A 497 14.56 8.89 -16.51
N LEU A 498 15.43 7.94 -16.84
CA LEU A 498 16.56 7.55 -16.00
C LEU A 498 17.47 8.76 -15.67
N GLN A 499 17.63 9.07 -14.39
CA GLN A 499 18.70 9.94 -13.91
C GLN A 499 20.04 9.17 -13.86
N GLU A 500 21.16 9.90 -13.87
CA GLU A 500 22.51 9.30 -13.99
C GLU A 500 22.95 8.52 -12.74
N ASN A 501 22.43 8.86 -11.55
CA ASN A 501 22.82 8.25 -10.27
C ASN A 501 22.19 6.86 -10.05
N THR A 502 22.70 5.87 -10.77
CA THR A 502 22.23 4.47 -10.71
C THR A 502 23.15 3.53 -9.93
N SER A 503 24.21 4.05 -9.29
CA SER A 503 25.18 3.24 -8.53
C SER A 503 24.56 2.44 -7.38
N LEU A 504 23.55 3.00 -6.70
CA LEU A 504 22.86 2.32 -5.59
C LEU A 504 22.09 1.07 -6.04
N LEU A 505 21.83 0.90 -7.33
CA LEU A 505 21.01 -0.20 -7.86
C LEU A 505 21.80 -1.42 -8.31
N LEU A 506 23.14 -1.34 -8.29
CA LEU A 506 24.01 -2.43 -8.76
C LEU A 506 23.65 -3.79 -8.15
N ASP A 507 23.23 -3.80 -6.87
CA ASP A 507 22.92 -5.01 -6.11
C ASP A 507 21.41 -5.23 -5.87
N ALA A 508 20.53 -4.51 -6.58
CA ALA A 508 19.09 -4.74 -6.50
C ALA A 508 18.69 -6.09 -7.13
N LEU A 509 17.61 -6.69 -6.61
CA LEU A 509 17.01 -7.94 -7.12
C LEU A 509 18.01 -9.12 -7.22
N PRO A 510 18.76 -9.47 -6.15
CA PRO A 510 19.80 -10.50 -6.23
C PRO A 510 19.26 -11.90 -6.56
N CYS A 511 18.02 -12.20 -6.17
CA CYS A 511 17.38 -13.50 -6.36
C CYS A 511 16.54 -13.61 -7.65
N LEU A 512 16.52 -12.60 -8.52
CA LEU A 512 15.63 -12.59 -9.68
C LEU A 512 16.10 -13.62 -10.72
N THR A 513 15.28 -14.65 -10.93
CA THR A 513 15.53 -15.75 -11.88
C THR A 513 14.75 -15.60 -13.17
N ALA A 514 13.55 -15.03 -13.14
CA ALA A 514 12.66 -14.89 -14.28
C ALA A 514 12.16 -13.45 -14.44
N LEU A 515 12.29 -12.91 -15.65
CA LEU A 515 11.79 -11.58 -16.03
C LEU A 515 10.84 -11.70 -17.22
N THR A 516 9.58 -11.34 -17.02
CA THR A 516 8.64 -11.09 -18.13
C THR A 516 8.53 -9.58 -18.32
N TYR A 517 8.76 -9.10 -19.53
CA TYR A 517 8.78 -7.67 -19.84
C TYR A 517 7.89 -7.36 -21.04
N ALA A 518 6.71 -6.79 -20.78
CA ALA A 518 5.77 -6.33 -21.81
C ALA A 518 5.56 -4.83 -21.70
N SER A 519 6.54 -4.06 -22.19
CA SER A 519 6.46 -2.60 -22.18
C SER A 519 6.78 -2.02 -23.55
N SER A 520 6.06 -0.96 -23.91
CA SER A 520 6.34 -0.14 -25.09
C SER A 520 7.61 0.71 -24.98
N ASN A 521 8.23 0.74 -23.80
CA ASN A 521 9.41 1.54 -23.51
C ASN A 521 10.58 0.67 -23.04
N ASN A 522 11.81 1.09 -23.29
CA ASN A 522 13.02 0.36 -22.88
C ASN A 522 13.69 0.89 -21.61
N SER A 523 13.09 1.87 -20.93
CA SER A 523 13.74 2.56 -19.81
C SER A 523 13.98 1.65 -18.61
N LEU A 524 13.04 0.76 -18.26
CA LEU A 524 13.29 -0.21 -17.19
C LEU A 524 14.35 -1.22 -17.63
N LEU A 525 14.30 -1.73 -18.86
CA LEU A 525 15.36 -2.62 -19.35
C LEU A 525 16.73 -1.96 -19.30
N ASN A 526 16.83 -0.69 -19.67
CA ASN A 526 18.07 0.09 -19.55
C ASN A 526 18.54 0.19 -18.08
N LEU A 527 17.61 0.35 -17.14
CA LEU A 527 17.91 0.34 -15.71
C LEU A 527 18.41 -1.04 -15.25
N LEU A 528 17.69 -2.11 -15.58
CA LEU A 528 18.02 -3.49 -15.25
C LEU A 528 19.34 -3.95 -15.90
N SER A 529 19.71 -3.33 -17.03
CA SER A 529 21.00 -3.55 -17.69
C SER A 529 22.19 -2.98 -16.91
N ARG A 530 21.95 -2.09 -15.93
CA ARG A 530 22.99 -1.56 -15.04
C ARG A 530 23.09 -2.33 -13.72
N MET A 531 22.13 -3.21 -13.44
CA MET A 531 22.10 -4.06 -12.26
C MET A 531 22.91 -5.33 -12.51
N LYS A 532 23.43 -5.97 -11.45
CA LYS A 532 24.16 -7.24 -11.59
C LYS A 532 23.25 -8.42 -11.89
N LEU A 533 22.03 -8.49 -11.35
CA LEU A 533 21.08 -9.61 -11.53
C LEU A 533 21.77 -11.00 -11.63
N PRO A 534 22.47 -11.44 -10.57
CA PRO A 534 23.35 -12.62 -10.65
C PRO A 534 22.60 -13.93 -10.90
N SER A 535 21.33 -14.01 -10.52
CA SER A 535 20.51 -15.23 -10.62
C SER A 535 19.62 -15.29 -11.87
N LEU A 536 19.73 -14.33 -12.80
CA LEU A 536 18.79 -14.21 -13.91
C LEU A 536 19.00 -15.31 -14.95
N GLU A 537 18.00 -16.17 -15.12
CA GLU A 537 18.04 -17.33 -16.03
C GLU A 537 17.03 -17.23 -17.17
N GLU A 538 15.90 -16.57 -16.96
CA GLU A 538 14.78 -16.53 -17.90
C GLU A 538 14.37 -15.09 -18.26
N LEU A 539 14.22 -14.83 -19.56
CA LEU A 539 13.67 -13.59 -20.11
C LEU A 539 12.53 -13.87 -21.08
N ILE A 540 11.36 -13.28 -20.85
CA ILE A 540 10.19 -13.35 -21.72
C ILE A 540 9.81 -11.94 -22.18
N MET A 541 9.82 -11.71 -23.49
CA MET A 541 9.41 -10.44 -24.12
C MET A 541 8.29 -10.72 -25.13
N PRO A 542 7.00 -10.55 -24.73
CA PRO A 542 5.86 -10.92 -25.58
C PRO A 542 5.49 -9.86 -26.63
N GLU A 543 6.04 -8.65 -26.59
CA GLU A 543 5.72 -7.56 -27.52
C GLU A 543 6.85 -7.27 -28.51
N GLU A 544 6.48 -7.01 -29.76
CA GLU A 544 7.37 -6.89 -30.93
C GLU A 544 7.92 -5.47 -31.13
N ASP A 545 7.23 -4.46 -30.58
CA ASP A 545 7.17 -3.15 -31.24
C ASP A 545 8.44 -2.29 -31.17
N ARG A 546 9.39 -2.49 -30.23
CA ARG A 546 10.56 -1.57 -30.10
C ARG A 546 11.85 -2.25 -29.65
N MET A 547 12.49 -2.87 -30.63
CA MET A 547 13.66 -3.71 -30.44
C MET A 547 14.99 -3.00 -30.10
N SER A 548 15.04 -1.68 -29.90
CA SER A 548 16.31 -0.96 -29.77
C SER A 548 16.99 -1.10 -28.40
N GLY A 549 16.25 -1.34 -27.31
CA GLY A 549 16.80 -1.26 -25.94
C GLY A 549 17.21 -2.57 -25.30
N TYR A 550 16.64 -3.72 -25.69
CA TYR A 550 17.02 -4.99 -25.07
C TYR A 550 18.42 -5.47 -25.50
N LYS A 551 18.99 -4.96 -26.61
CA LYS A 551 20.32 -5.37 -27.07
C LYS A 551 21.36 -5.16 -25.97
N PHE A 552 21.29 -4.02 -25.30
CA PHE A 552 22.17 -3.71 -24.18
C PHE A 552 21.91 -4.64 -22.99
N PHE A 553 20.64 -4.93 -22.68
CA PHE A 553 20.26 -5.86 -21.63
C PHE A 553 20.79 -7.28 -21.87
N LEU A 554 20.52 -7.83 -23.07
CA LEU A 554 21.00 -9.15 -23.47
C LEU A 554 22.52 -9.19 -23.47
N TRP A 555 23.18 -8.14 -23.99
CA TRP A 555 24.64 -8.06 -23.96
C TRP A 555 25.21 -8.13 -22.54
N THR A 556 24.62 -7.39 -21.60
CA THR A 556 25.08 -7.35 -20.20
C THR A 556 24.82 -8.67 -19.47
N HIS A 557 23.68 -9.32 -19.71
CA HIS A 557 23.25 -10.51 -18.98
C HIS A 557 23.44 -11.84 -19.73
N ARG A 558 24.14 -11.80 -20.86
CA ARG A 558 24.30 -12.90 -21.82
C ARG A 558 24.69 -14.24 -21.23
N SER A 559 25.62 -14.24 -20.28
CA SER A 559 26.18 -15.46 -19.71
C SER A 559 25.27 -16.15 -18.71
N LYS A 560 24.16 -15.51 -18.32
CA LYS A 560 23.27 -16.02 -17.27
C LYS A 560 21.98 -16.61 -17.84
N LEU A 561 21.53 -16.08 -18.97
CA LEU A 561 20.29 -16.49 -19.61
C LEU A 561 20.37 -17.92 -20.15
N ARG A 562 19.44 -18.76 -19.67
CA ARG A 562 19.19 -20.13 -20.12
C ARG A 562 17.90 -20.26 -20.91
N CYS A 563 16.90 -19.43 -20.60
CA CYS A 563 15.60 -19.42 -21.27
C CYS A 563 15.32 -18.04 -21.86
N LEU A 564 15.03 -17.97 -23.16
CA LEU A 564 14.75 -16.73 -23.86
C LEU A 564 13.49 -16.88 -24.71
N SER A 565 12.45 -16.10 -24.40
CA SER A 565 11.23 -16.03 -25.20
C SER A 565 11.11 -14.65 -25.84
N LEU A 566 11.06 -14.61 -27.17
CA LEU A 566 10.98 -13.39 -27.98
C LEU A 566 9.79 -13.46 -28.91
N SER A 567 9.11 -12.34 -29.13
CA SER A 567 8.32 -12.13 -30.34
C SER A 567 9.26 -11.79 -31.50
N VAL A 568 9.17 -12.54 -32.61
CA VAL A 568 10.18 -12.60 -33.67
C VAL A 568 10.42 -11.23 -34.32
N PRO A 569 11.63 -10.65 -34.20
CA PRO A 569 11.99 -9.47 -34.99
C PRO A 569 12.46 -9.88 -36.40
N PRO A 570 12.37 -8.98 -37.39
CA PRO A 570 12.83 -9.23 -38.76
C PRO A 570 14.37 -9.31 -38.93
N THR A 571 15.15 -9.09 -37.86
CA THR A 571 16.63 -9.11 -37.89
C THR A 571 17.20 -9.76 -36.63
N ILE A 572 17.08 -11.09 -36.55
CA ILE A 572 17.72 -11.90 -35.49
C ILE A 572 19.20 -12.16 -35.80
N SER A 573 19.72 -11.80 -36.99
CA SER A 573 21.12 -12.06 -37.34
C SER A 573 22.06 -11.32 -36.35
N GLY A 574 22.83 -12.11 -35.59
CA GLY A 574 23.72 -11.64 -34.53
C GLY A 574 23.20 -11.77 -33.09
N LEU A 575 21.91 -12.01 -32.89
CA LEU A 575 21.35 -12.26 -31.55
C LEU A 575 21.92 -13.56 -30.97
N PHE A 576 22.02 -14.58 -31.82
CA PHE A 576 22.58 -15.86 -31.42
C PHE A 576 24.06 -15.72 -31.14
N THR A 577 24.84 -15.39 -32.16
CA THR A 577 26.30 -15.53 -32.20
C THR A 577 27.09 -14.81 -31.09
N ARG A 578 26.53 -13.76 -30.47
CA ARG A 578 27.25 -12.93 -29.48
C ARG A 578 26.56 -12.75 -28.14
N TRP A 579 25.24 -12.95 -28.04
CA TRP A 579 24.49 -12.40 -26.90
C TRP A 579 23.95 -13.40 -25.89
N CYS A 580 23.95 -14.72 -26.11
CA CYS A 580 23.46 -15.69 -25.11
C CYS A 580 24.17 -17.06 -25.25
N PRO A 581 25.46 -17.20 -24.84
CA PRO A 581 26.21 -18.46 -25.04
C PRO A 581 25.66 -19.65 -24.24
N ASN A 582 24.95 -19.42 -23.13
CA ASN A 582 24.43 -20.46 -22.24
C ASN A 582 22.93 -20.76 -22.47
N LEU A 583 22.38 -20.34 -23.61
CA LEU A 583 20.97 -20.50 -23.90
C LEU A 583 20.63 -21.97 -24.12
N ALA A 584 19.72 -22.51 -23.30
CA ALA A 584 19.22 -23.87 -23.38
C ALA A 584 17.84 -23.94 -24.05
N VAL A 585 16.98 -22.95 -23.82
CA VAL A 585 15.62 -22.89 -24.36
C VAL A 585 15.39 -21.57 -25.09
N LEU A 586 15.03 -21.65 -26.36
CA LEU A 586 14.63 -20.50 -27.17
C LEU A 586 13.16 -20.64 -27.56
N THR A 587 12.33 -19.68 -27.18
CA THR A 587 10.92 -19.60 -27.61
C THR A 587 10.73 -18.43 -28.54
N LEU A 588 10.37 -18.70 -29.80
CA LEU A 588 10.05 -17.69 -30.79
C LEU A 588 8.53 -17.62 -30.98
N LYS A 589 7.95 -16.44 -30.76
CA LYS A 589 6.53 -16.16 -30.98
C LYS A 589 6.40 -15.41 -32.29
N THR A 590 5.77 -16.02 -33.29
CA THR A 590 5.48 -15.31 -34.56
C THR A 590 4.08 -14.70 -34.47
N ARG A 591 3.97 -13.43 -34.86
CA ARG A 591 2.68 -12.82 -35.18
C ARG A 591 2.48 -12.84 -36.69
N ALA A 592 1.26 -13.16 -37.11
CA ALA A 592 0.76 -12.89 -38.44
C ALA A 592 0.61 -11.37 -38.63
N SER A 593 1.73 -10.67 -38.75
CA SER A 593 1.74 -9.24 -39.07
C SER A 593 1.34 -9.05 -40.53
N LYS A 594 0.50 -8.06 -40.83
CA LYS A 594 0.14 -7.70 -42.22
C LYS A 594 1.32 -7.18 -43.06
N ALA A 595 2.53 -7.05 -42.47
CA ALA A 595 3.70 -6.43 -43.08
C ALA A 595 4.69 -7.40 -43.77
N PHE A 596 4.38 -8.69 -43.94
CA PHE A 596 5.24 -9.68 -44.62
C PHE A 596 5.44 -9.45 -46.15
N THR A 597 5.18 -8.24 -46.66
CA THR A 597 5.34 -7.89 -48.08
C THR A 597 6.72 -7.33 -48.43
N MET A 598 7.61 -7.06 -47.47
CA MET A 598 8.97 -6.58 -47.72
C MET A 598 10.04 -7.59 -47.29
N GLY A 599 10.41 -8.50 -48.20
CA GLY A 599 11.53 -9.44 -48.01
C GLY A 599 11.19 -10.60 -47.07
N ASP A 600 11.76 -11.77 -47.34
CA ASP A 600 11.64 -12.92 -46.45
C ASP A 600 12.47 -12.65 -45.18
N PRO A 601 11.86 -12.36 -44.01
CA PRO A 601 12.60 -11.97 -42.80
C PRO A 601 13.52 -13.09 -42.29
N TRP A 602 13.38 -14.27 -42.86
CA TRP A 602 14.11 -15.46 -42.53
C TRP A 602 15.28 -15.77 -43.47
N LYS A 603 15.30 -15.22 -44.70
CA LYS A 603 16.42 -15.41 -45.66
C LYS A 603 17.82 -15.05 -45.15
N PRO A 604 18.02 -14.10 -44.20
CA PRO A 604 19.35 -13.82 -43.68
C PRO A 604 19.76 -14.67 -42.47
N LEU A 605 18.95 -15.62 -41.99
CA LEU A 605 19.31 -16.50 -40.88
C LEU A 605 20.14 -17.70 -41.37
N SER A 606 21.34 -17.40 -41.86
CA SER A 606 22.41 -18.38 -42.00
C SER A 606 22.83 -18.82 -40.59
N PHE A 607 22.24 -19.90 -40.08
CA PHE A 607 22.70 -20.56 -38.84
C PHE A 607 24.08 -21.22 -39.01
N ASN A 608 24.55 -21.36 -40.25
CA ASN A 608 25.74 -22.13 -40.59
C ASN A 608 27.06 -21.49 -40.13
N GLU A 609 27.11 -20.18 -39.87
CA GLU A 609 28.40 -19.52 -39.62
C GLU A 609 28.89 -19.59 -38.16
N VAL A 610 28.08 -19.94 -37.14
CA VAL A 610 28.45 -19.60 -35.74
C VAL A 610 28.02 -20.57 -34.62
N LEU A 611 27.99 -21.89 -34.81
CA LEU A 611 27.32 -22.79 -33.83
C LEU A 611 28.15 -23.88 -33.16
N GLU A 612 29.49 -23.90 -33.27
CA GLU A 612 30.24 -25.07 -32.76
C GLU A 612 30.18 -25.31 -31.23
N ASN A 613 29.72 -24.35 -30.42
CA ASN A 613 29.79 -24.41 -28.95
C ASN A 613 28.48 -24.11 -28.20
N TRP A 614 27.32 -24.37 -28.81
CA TRP A 614 26.03 -23.96 -28.22
C TRP A 614 25.38 -25.03 -27.34
N ALA A 615 24.88 -24.63 -26.17
CA ALA A 615 24.13 -25.48 -25.23
C ALA A 615 22.61 -25.52 -25.51
N LEU A 616 22.17 -25.08 -26.69
CA LEU A 616 20.75 -25.00 -27.03
C LEU A 616 20.15 -26.39 -27.15
N GLU A 617 19.17 -26.70 -26.30
CA GLU A 617 18.52 -28.02 -26.24
C GLU A 617 17.12 -28.02 -26.85
N LEU A 618 16.40 -26.90 -26.77
CA LEU A 618 15.00 -26.81 -27.17
C LEU A 618 14.70 -25.50 -27.90
N VAL A 619 14.07 -25.62 -29.06
CA VAL A 619 13.47 -24.48 -29.78
C VAL A 619 11.96 -24.65 -29.81
N VAL A 620 11.23 -23.70 -29.23
CA VAL A 620 9.76 -23.67 -29.24
C VAL A 620 9.29 -22.55 -30.17
N ILE A 621 8.51 -22.89 -31.19
CA ILE A 621 7.88 -21.94 -32.09
C ILE A 621 6.39 -21.89 -31.76
N ILE A 622 5.92 -20.71 -31.36
CA ILE A 622 4.52 -20.48 -30.94
C ILE A 622 3.85 -19.55 -31.95
N HIS A 623 2.76 -20.01 -32.56
CA HIS A 623 1.97 -19.26 -33.52
C HIS A 623 0.72 -18.63 -32.86
N ALA A 624 0.34 -17.45 -33.32
CA ALA A 624 -0.94 -16.83 -32.95
C ALA A 624 -2.11 -17.53 -33.67
N GLU A 625 -3.12 -17.99 -32.92
CA GLU A 625 -4.14 -18.96 -33.33
C GLU A 625 -5.07 -18.59 -34.52
N ARG A 626 -5.03 -17.37 -35.06
CA ARG A 626 -6.12 -16.85 -35.89
C ARG A 626 -6.05 -17.13 -37.39
N GLU A 627 -4.92 -17.56 -37.95
CA GLU A 627 -4.79 -17.77 -39.40
C GLU A 627 -4.01 -19.07 -39.72
N ARG A 628 -4.64 -20.22 -39.45
CA ARG A 628 -3.96 -21.51 -39.24
C ARG A 628 -3.33 -22.21 -40.45
N GLU A 629 -3.79 -22.04 -41.69
CA GLU A 629 -3.34 -22.91 -42.80
C GLU A 629 -2.37 -22.23 -43.80
N ALA A 630 -2.68 -21.02 -44.27
CA ALA A 630 -1.88 -20.36 -45.30
C ALA A 630 -0.52 -19.87 -44.81
N LEU A 631 -0.44 -19.40 -43.55
CA LEU A 631 0.81 -19.03 -42.89
C LEU A 631 1.66 -20.25 -42.58
N LEU A 632 1.04 -21.34 -42.12
CA LEU A 632 1.73 -22.59 -41.82
C LEU A 632 2.51 -23.12 -43.04
N LYS A 633 1.92 -23.06 -44.24
CA LYS A 633 2.59 -23.50 -45.48
C LYS A 633 3.79 -22.63 -45.86
N LYS A 634 3.72 -21.31 -45.63
CA LYS A 634 4.86 -20.39 -45.84
C LYS A 634 5.94 -20.58 -44.77
N GLU A 635 5.56 -20.83 -43.52
CA GLU A 635 6.50 -21.01 -42.39
C GLU A 635 7.15 -22.41 -42.38
N LEU A 636 6.45 -23.46 -42.81
CA LEU A 636 7.06 -24.77 -43.06
C LEU A 636 8.07 -24.70 -44.21
N ASN A 637 7.84 -23.83 -45.21
CA ASN A 637 8.84 -23.56 -46.24
C ASN A 637 10.06 -22.82 -45.68
N PHE A 638 9.90 -21.95 -44.68
CA PHE A 638 11.03 -21.36 -43.97
C PHE A 638 11.90 -22.44 -43.31
N LEU A 639 11.30 -23.42 -42.63
CA LEU A 639 12.07 -24.50 -42.01
C LEU A 639 12.85 -25.36 -43.01
N LYS A 640 12.40 -25.43 -44.26
CA LYS A 640 13.17 -26.08 -45.34
C LYS A 640 14.46 -25.33 -45.66
N GLU A 641 14.52 -24.03 -45.43
CA GLU A 641 15.70 -23.20 -45.65
C GLU A 641 16.59 -23.06 -44.40
N VAL A 642 16.09 -23.46 -43.22
CA VAL A 642 16.84 -23.42 -41.96
C VAL A 642 17.66 -24.69 -41.77
N SER A 643 18.98 -24.54 -41.85
CA SER A 643 19.91 -25.58 -41.41
C SER A 643 20.01 -25.58 -39.87
N LEU A 644 19.45 -26.61 -39.22
CA LEU A 644 19.63 -26.85 -37.78
C LEU A 644 20.90 -27.67 -37.45
N SER A 645 21.66 -28.08 -38.47
CA SER A 645 22.82 -28.97 -38.34
C SER A 645 23.94 -28.42 -37.43
N GLY A 646 23.99 -27.11 -37.22
CA GLY A 646 24.95 -26.48 -36.32
C GLY A 646 24.66 -26.69 -34.83
N PHE A 647 23.42 -27.04 -34.44
CA PHE A 647 23.05 -27.19 -33.03
C PHE A 647 23.28 -28.62 -32.52
N LYS A 648 24.54 -28.94 -32.18
CA LYS A 648 24.94 -30.28 -31.71
C LYS A 648 24.16 -30.79 -30.49
N ASN A 649 23.61 -29.90 -29.66
CA ASN A 649 22.87 -30.23 -28.44
C ASN A 649 21.35 -30.14 -28.59
N LEU A 650 20.82 -29.81 -29.77
CA LEU A 650 19.38 -29.64 -29.98
C LEU A 650 18.67 -30.99 -29.86
N LYS A 651 17.83 -31.12 -28.83
CA LYS A 651 17.07 -32.35 -28.52
C LYS A 651 15.70 -32.34 -29.17
N SER A 652 15.06 -31.18 -29.27
CA SER A 652 13.71 -31.09 -29.86
C SER A 652 13.38 -29.70 -30.40
N VAL A 653 12.50 -29.69 -31.40
CA VAL A 653 11.84 -28.49 -31.91
C VAL A 653 10.34 -28.68 -31.74
N GLN A 654 9.69 -27.79 -31.00
CA GLN A 654 8.27 -27.89 -30.69
C GLN A 654 7.48 -26.79 -31.38
N PHE A 655 6.40 -27.17 -32.06
CA PHE A 655 5.42 -26.25 -32.62
C PHE A 655 4.17 -26.37 -31.77
N ARG A 656 3.80 -25.33 -31.02
CA ARG A 656 2.64 -25.44 -30.09
C ARG A 656 1.32 -25.78 -30.78
N SER A 657 1.22 -25.58 -32.08
CA SER A 657 0.04 -25.87 -32.88
C SER A 657 0.07 -27.24 -33.57
N HIS A 658 1.20 -27.95 -33.62
CA HIS A 658 1.37 -29.21 -34.36
C HIS A 658 2.45 -30.10 -33.73
N GLU A 659 2.19 -31.40 -33.60
CA GLU A 659 3.26 -32.36 -33.32
C GLU A 659 4.17 -32.47 -34.55
N TRP A 660 5.48 -32.33 -34.34
CA TRP A 660 6.47 -32.55 -35.40
C TRP A 660 6.37 -34.01 -35.86
N PRO A 661 6.42 -34.31 -37.16
CA PRO A 661 6.46 -35.71 -37.61
C PRO A 661 7.68 -36.39 -36.97
N VAL A 662 7.44 -37.46 -36.23
CA VAL A 662 8.47 -38.15 -35.42
C VAL A 662 9.52 -38.86 -36.30
N ASP A 663 9.29 -38.93 -37.61
CA ASP A 663 10.02 -39.80 -38.55
C ASP A 663 10.70 -39.07 -39.73
N GLN A 664 10.90 -37.74 -39.68
CA GLN A 664 11.64 -36.95 -40.69
C GLN A 664 12.47 -35.84 -40.04
#